data_AF-A0A2X4TMX8-F1
#
_entry.id   AF-A0A2X4TMX8-F1
#
_cell.length_a   1.000
_cell.length_b   1.000
_cell.length_c   1.000
_cell.angle_alpha   90.00
_cell.angle_beta   90.00
_cell.angle_gamma   90.00
#
_symmetry.space_group_name_H-M   'P 1'
#
loop_
_entity.id
_entity.type
_entity.pdbx_description
1 polymer ?
#
loop_
_entity_poly.entity_id
_entity_poly.type
_entity_poly.pdbx_seq_one_letter_code
_entity_poly.pdbx_strand_id
1 'polypeptide(L)'
;MNSELHSSHYGSGDIVIGDKKIIIPSDLTPENLFPIAEDIFRKIRESDIGSAKTIVDTIKKLPATTVAKQFVDVLNTAILASENTLTTGFNELYSLAKEDDLSDKLRDVVFSVIMLIEFKNNNHENTIAIYSQSPKKKYSHMFYLQCLANEDEINDFWNKSRSLISEDELYAISIGASRVNNQISAKNFATLLVERSPTSLNSILLNYITVLEFAEKYHNIDLLSLDKDVYEQIINCINDTISFSEKYPDNKWLLYSLSNLVMLVKANHHQLIQTIVKYKDKISYINSSVTDFVDMLFPIDEAAPLTLRDIKEDDELTSDSLIVLLEAAAKGTYIKENIKQLILNTDLKQDDYIKNLPFNYQLISLKAKLLLNDSNENINKKRIKEDLAIFIPLAHKDKTSLSGNGLVNLCDDLLWLDLAKESCDLLEPRLPENLWPSRLVIAYFESLIRAEKLTTLTECLNRMDKALWDHYTWMFQARIYIAYNSWSQAIIALEEAIKKDDDNSHSWLLLIRCTLRTTPATAITILDRIPKTVFLSFDTYTLSLLRLISNKVDPHFLEKIVTEKFISSPQKFASILLQTHFSSLVGRQAKKANELNTKYPDKVIRAIKISRNGEEEEKVIVDIIPDQEQGALLSAHTEYGDLLSNLTVGEEAVYVMDRVKIIEELNPYHVIFRYALNIVSEKPDINFPIKKIEVPSDPELMFQKIKDEFSQFDYQSREENIINCQNVPLYLKANELEKGKPVKSILQLLTSQVVNKSLSLPVGEIEHPEQFITDIHGIIYFALTRADITLCKSRYKLIITNETKTCIDNWLTEVENPSYLSIGVRDDHLFRITAEDIQSSTASIRNSLNNLLDYCEVHSVPVADTPDTLLNVKEFLDTSVYSTMKYVLFTKTPYFIIDDSFSALIKSLDPEIKIVNSIVFTSHLLEHLPLPIKLKNFQCHVETYLPMHISYKDCIALANSDDEKHVTLVTKIFQIHSNPFNNFTKLCSFFTHAISLPLFLVYINHNKGRRLLSLDNAIIALFNTCCQGIVNASDGRTAEERLVAFTKLIIDGHIYPQGFISFIFSIFSSFAQGHFLDINYMNLLISDVTTTEPPEVTSTIINEASN
;
A
#
# COMPACT_ATOMS: atom_id res chain seq x y z
N MET A 1 79.38 -27.09 44.74
CA MET A 1 79.65 -28.50 44.41
C MET A 1 78.38 -29.05 43.81
N ASN A 2 78.47 -29.46 42.55
CA ASN A 2 77.36 -29.93 41.73
C ASN A 2 76.81 -31.25 42.27
N SER A 3 75.49 -31.38 42.22
CA SER A 3 74.84 -32.67 41.92
C SER A 3 73.67 -32.39 41.01
N GLU A 4 73.94 -32.41 39.71
CA GLU A 4 72.94 -32.62 38.67
C GLU A 4 72.32 -34.00 38.89
N LEU A 5 71.00 -34.04 39.11
CA LEU A 5 70.20 -35.25 38.96
C LEU A 5 69.28 -35.03 37.77
N HIS A 6 69.72 -35.51 36.62
CA HIS A 6 68.85 -35.76 35.47
C HIS A 6 67.84 -36.85 35.85
N SER A 7 66.55 -36.51 35.82
CA SER A 7 65.49 -37.51 35.63
C SER A 7 64.74 -37.15 34.36
N SER A 8 64.82 -38.04 33.37
CA SER A 8 64.01 -38.02 32.16
C SER A 8 62.74 -38.83 32.44
N HIS A 9 61.59 -38.18 32.43
CA HIS A 9 60.28 -38.84 32.49
C HIS A 9 59.48 -38.56 31.20
N TYR A 10 58.97 -39.63 30.59
CA TYR A 10 58.06 -39.63 29.45
C TYR A 10 56.65 -40.01 29.94
N GLY A 11 55.93 -39.07 30.52
CA GLY A 11 54.53 -39.23 30.94
C GLY A 11 53.71 -38.00 30.55
N SER A 12 52.50 -38.19 30.04
CA SER A 12 51.63 -37.17 29.45
C SER A 12 50.91 -36.27 30.47
N GLY A 13 51.60 -35.88 31.54
CA GLY A 13 51.03 -35.07 32.61
C GLY A 13 52.04 -34.08 33.14
N ASP A 14 52.34 -33.04 32.37
CA ASP A 14 53.04 -31.86 32.87
C ASP A 14 52.43 -30.59 32.27
N ILE A 15 52.08 -29.65 33.17
CA ILE A 15 51.75 -28.28 32.85
C ILE A 15 53.07 -27.57 32.53
N VAL A 16 53.37 -27.44 31.24
CA VAL A 16 54.43 -26.55 30.78
C VAL A 16 53.93 -25.11 30.95
N ILE A 17 54.21 -24.50 32.10
CA ILE A 17 54.04 -23.06 32.32
C ILE A 17 55.13 -22.34 31.52
N GLY A 18 54.73 -21.62 30.47
CA GLY A 18 55.63 -20.91 29.56
C GLY A 18 56.56 -19.89 30.25
N ASP A 19 57.82 -19.93 29.82
CA ASP A 19 58.89 -18.92 29.81
C ASP A 19 59.32 -18.13 31.05
N LYS A 20 58.91 -18.51 32.27
CA LYS A 20 59.68 -18.16 33.48
C LYS A 20 59.85 -19.36 34.39
N LYS A 21 61.07 -19.91 34.44
CA LYS A 21 61.50 -20.90 35.45
C LYS A 21 61.32 -20.31 36.85
N ILE A 22 60.19 -20.60 37.50
CA ILE A 22 60.06 -20.43 38.94
C ILE A 22 60.83 -21.60 39.57
N ILE A 23 62.00 -21.31 40.12
CA ILE A 23 62.75 -22.26 40.94
C ILE A 23 61.96 -22.39 42.24
N ILE A 24 61.22 -23.49 42.40
CA ILE A 24 60.50 -23.80 43.64
C ILE A 24 61.57 -24.19 44.69
N PRO A 25 61.77 -23.40 45.75
CA PRO A 25 62.70 -23.77 46.82
C PRO A 25 62.13 -24.94 47.63
N SER A 26 63.01 -25.69 48.30
CA SER A 26 62.68 -26.87 49.10
C SER A 26 61.76 -26.60 50.32
N ASP A 27 61.60 -25.33 50.72
CA ASP A 27 60.62 -24.84 51.71
C ASP A 27 59.99 -23.52 51.23
N LEU A 28 58.65 -23.43 51.25
CA LEU A 28 57.93 -22.18 50.93
C LEU A 28 58.02 -21.16 52.08
N THR A 29 58.58 -19.98 51.77
CA THR A 29 58.55 -18.78 52.62
C THR A 29 57.54 -17.76 52.08
N PRO A 30 57.03 -16.85 52.91
CA PRO A 30 56.06 -15.82 52.49
C PRO A 30 56.53 -14.99 51.28
N GLU A 31 57.82 -14.62 51.20
CA GLU A 31 58.38 -13.80 50.11
C GLU A 31 58.37 -14.53 48.76
N ASN A 32 58.58 -15.85 48.76
CA ASN A 32 58.55 -16.66 47.54
C ASN A 32 57.11 -16.87 47.02
N LEU A 33 56.11 -16.63 47.87
CA LEU A 33 54.69 -16.67 47.50
C LEU A 33 54.20 -15.36 46.87
N PHE A 34 54.93 -14.24 46.97
CA PHE A 34 54.48 -12.96 46.42
C PHE A 34 54.25 -12.99 44.88
N PRO A 35 55.18 -13.50 44.04
CA PRO A 35 54.92 -13.60 42.59
C PRO A 35 53.75 -14.52 42.25
N ILE A 36 53.50 -15.53 43.09
CA ILE A 36 52.36 -16.44 42.94
C ILE A 36 51.06 -15.74 43.36
N ALA A 37 51.08 -14.92 44.42
CA ALA A 37 49.98 -14.03 44.74
C ALA A 37 49.68 -13.09 43.58
N GLU A 38 50.71 -12.48 42.94
CA GLU A 38 50.49 -11.63 41.76
C GLU A 38 49.80 -12.39 40.61
N ASP A 39 50.20 -13.63 40.36
CA ASP A 39 49.55 -14.48 39.35
C ASP A 39 48.11 -14.86 39.73
N ILE A 40 47.85 -15.20 40.99
CA ILE A 40 46.50 -15.52 41.49
C ILE A 40 45.58 -14.29 41.40
N PHE A 41 46.02 -13.11 41.85
CA PHE A 41 45.22 -11.88 41.73
C PHE A 41 44.98 -11.47 40.28
N ARG A 42 45.98 -11.69 39.40
CA ARG A 42 45.79 -11.54 37.96
C ARG A 42 44.73 -12.51 37.44
N LYS A 43 44.78 -13.80 37.80
CA LYS A 43 43.78 -14.79 37.40
C LYS A 43 42.37 -14.52 37.96
N ILE A 44 42.28 -14.02 39.19
CA ILE A 44 41.01 -13.56 39.79
C ILE A 44 40.45 -12.37 39.00
N ARG A 45 41.30 -11.40 38.64
CA ARG A 45 40.91 -10.28 37.76
C ARG A 45 40.43 -10.77 36.40
N GLU A 46 41.12 -11.76 35.84
CA GLU A 46 40.82 -12.41 34.56
C GLU A 46 39.59 -13.34 34.63
N SER A 47 38.98 -13.51 35.82
CA SER A 47 37.87 -14.45 36.09
C SER A 47 38.21 -15.92 35.81
N ASP A 48 39.49 -16.29 35.78
CA ASP A 48 40.01 -17.66 35.66
C ASP A 48 40.15 -18.31 37.04
N ILE A 49 39.01 -18.48 37.71
CA ILE A 49 38.98 -18.98 39.09
C ILE A 49 39.42 -20.45 39.17
N GLY A 50 39.14 -21.24 38.13
CA GLY A 50 39.55 -22.65 38.05
C GLY A 50 41.06 -22.82 38.06
N SER A 51 41.81 -22.03 37.29
CA SER A 51 43.27 -22.09 37.31
C SER A 51 43.84 -21.49 38.60
N ALA A 52 43.23 -20.43 39.14
CA ALA A 52 43.64 -19.87 40.43
C ALA A 52 43.50 -20.90 41.56
N LYS A 53 42.40 -21.66 41.60
CA LYS A 53 42.19 -22.79 42.53
C LYS A 53 43.22 -23.88 42.31
N THR A 54 43.47 -24.26 41.06
CA THR A 54 44.47 -25.29 40.72
C THR A 54 45.87 -24.89 41.22
N ILE A 55 46.25 -23.62 41.09
CA ILE A 55 47.52 -23.09 41.62
C ILE A 55 47.54 -23.17 43.14
N VAL A 56 46.49 -22.69 43.83
CA VAL A 56 46.40 -22.73 45.30
C VAL A 56 46.42 -24.18 45.83
N ASP A 57 45.68 -25.09 45.21
CA ASP A 57 45.62 -26.51 45.59
C ASP A 57 46.94 -27.24 45.34
N THR A 58 47.71 -26.80 44.35
CA THR A 58 49.07 -27.30 44.09
C THR A 58 50.04 -26.83 45.16
N ILE A 59 49.94 -25.56 45.57
CA ILE A 59 50.80 -24.97 46.60
C ILE A 59 50.49 -25.54 47.99
N LYS A 60 49.22 -25.80 48.30
CA LYS A 60 48.82 -26.46 49.56
C LYS A 60 49.47 -27.83 49.79
N LYS A 61 49.93 -28.50 48.72
CA LYS A 61 50.59 -29.81 48.78
C LYS A 61 52.10 -29.74 49.03
N LEU A 62 52.70 -28.54 49.00
CA LEU A 62 54.13 -28.33 49.21
C LEU A 62 54.48 -28.07 50.69
N PRO A 63 55.67 -28.46 51.16
CA PRO A 63 56.15 -28.10 52.50
C PRO A 63 56.35 -26.58 52.61
N ALA A 64 55.76 -25.99 53.66
CA ALA A 64 55.69 -24.55 53.87
C ALA A 64 55.79 -24.21 55.36
N THR A 65 56.39 -23.04 55.66
CA THR A 65 56.41 -22.45 57.00
C THR A 65 54.99 -22.11 57.49
N THR A 66 54.78 -21.99 58.81
CA THR A 66 53.46 -21.71 59.41
C THR A 66 52.83 -20.43 58.85
N VAL A 67 53.63 -19.35 58.75
CA VAL A 67 53.21 -18.06 58.18
C VAL A 67 52.91 -18.17 56.68
N ALA A 68 53.71 -18.95 55.92
CA ALA A 68 53.44 -19.19 54.50
C ALA A 68 52.13 -19.97 54.29
N LYS A 69 51.78 -20.93 55.15
CA LYS A 69 50.49 -21.64 55.09
C LYS A 69 49.32 -20.69 55.35
N GLN A 70 49.42 -19.85 56.37
CA GLN A 70 48.41 -18.82 56.65
C GLN A 70 48.26 -17.83 55.48
N PHE A 71 49.36 -17.47 54.81
CA PHE A 71 49.31 -16.63 53.61
C PHE A 71 48.65 -17.34 52.41
N VAL A 72 48.89 -18.64 52.22
CA VAL A 72 48.17 -19.44 51.20
C VAL A 72 46.67 -19.53 51.52
N ASP A 73 46.30 -19.61 52.80
CA ASP A 73 44.91 -19.56 53.23
C ASP A 73 44.29 -18.17 52.97
N VAL A 74 45.06 -17.08 53.06
CA VAL A 74 44.61 -15.73 52.63
C VAL A 74 44.31 -15.71 51.12
N LEU A 75 45.18 -16.30 50.28
CA LEU A 75 44.95 -16.38 48.83
C LEU A 75 43.74 -17.24 48.49
N ASN A 76 43.57 -18.37 49.19
CA ASN A 76 42.38 -19.20 49.09
C ASN A 76 41.11 -18.44 49.51
N THR A 77 41.20 -17.63 50.58
CA THR A 77 40.11 -16.78 51.05
C THR A 77 39.79 -15.68 50.03
N ALA A 78 40.79 -15.10 49.35
CA ALA A 78 40.57 -14.14 48.27
C ALA A 78 39.81 -14.77 47.10
N ILE A 79 40.13 -16.01 46.74
CA ILE A 79 39.40 -16.78 45.72
C ILE A 79 37.96 -17.06 46.16
N LEU A 80 37.76 -17.59 47.37
CA LEU A 80 36.42 -17.88 47.91
C LEU A 80 35.56 -16.61 48.04
N ALA A 81 36.17 -15.53 48.52
CA ALA A 81 35.54 -14.23 48.59
C ALA A 81 35.17 -13.73 47.19
N SER A 82 36.00 -13.95 46.16
CA SER A 82 35.68 -13.55 44.79
C SER A 82 34.47 -14.29 44.19
N GLU A 83 34.17 -15.52 44.64
CA GLU A 83 33.02 -16.34 44.22
C GLU A 83 31.70 -16.02 44.95
N ASN A 84 31.64 -14.94 45.75
CA ASN A 84 30.48 -14.59 46.59
C ASN A 84 30.12 -15.64 47.66
N THR A 85 31.04 -16.52 48.05
CA THR A 85 30.84 -17.39 49.21
C THR A 85 31.06 -16.58 50.50
N LEU A 86 30.06 -16.54 51.39
CA LEU A 86 30.16 -15.87 52.69
C LEU A 86 31.22 -16.58 53.54
N THR A 87 32.42 -15.98 53.61
CA THR A 87 33.51 -16.48 54.46
C THR A 87 33.26 -16.05 55.91
N THR A 88 32.73 -16.97 56.72
CA THR A 88 32.73 -16.80 58.19
C THR A 88 34.07 -17.30 58.76
N GLY A 89 34.67 -16.56 59.70
CA GLY A 89 35.91 -16.97 60.38
C GLY A 89 37.22 -16.31 59.92
N PHE A 90 37.22 -15.03 59.51
CA PHE A 90 38.40 -14.31 59.02
C PHE A 90 39.18 -13.53 60.10
N ASN A 91 38.89 -13.72 61.40
CA ASN A 91 39.63 -13.09 62.50
C ASN A 91 41.14 -13.41 62.46
N GLU A 92 41.49 -14.57 61.91
CA GLU A 92 42.88 -15.01 61.71
C GLU A 92 43.65 -14.14 60.71
N LEU A 93 42.96 -13.47 59.77
CA LEU A 93 43.56 -12.49 58.84
C LEU A 93 43.99 -11.22 59.56
N TYR A 94 43.21 -10.77 60.56
CA TYR A 94 43.55 -9.59 61.36
C TYR A 94 44.75 -9.83 62.28
N SER A 95 44.97 -11.06 62.75
CA SER A 95 46.20 -11.43 63.45
C SER A 95 47.39 -11.46 62.50
N LEU A 96 47.26 -12.06 61.32
CA LEU A 96 48.31 -12.13 60.30
C LEU A 96 48.72 -10.73 59.80
N ALA A 97 47.76 -9.81 59.66
CA ALA A 97 48.01 -8.42 59.27
C ALA A 97 48.85 -7.64 60.31
N LYS A 98 48.93 -8.12 61.56
CA LYS A 98 49.68 -7.52 62.68
C LYS A 98 51.00 -8.24 62.98
N GLU A 99 51.36 -9.28 62.23
CA GLU A 99 52.64 -9.97 62.40
C GLU A 99 53.80 -9.16 61.83
N ASP A 100 54.89 -9.06 62.60
CA ASP A 100 56.10 -8.31 62.21
C ASP A 100 56.89 -9.01 61.10
N ASP A 101 56.73 -10.33 60.96
CA ASP A 101 57.45 -11.17 60.00
C ASP A 101 56.97 -11.02 58.54
N LEU A 102 55.82 -10.36 58.29
CA LEU A 102 55.34 -10.08 56.92
C LEU A 102 55.96 -8.79 56.37
N SER A 103 56.58 -8.85 55.19
CA SER A 103 56.96 -7.64 54.44
C SER A 103 55.75 -6.76 54.08
N ASP A 104 55.96 -5.44 53.95
CA ASP A 104 54.90 -4.48 53.59
C ASP A 104 54.11 -4.87 52.33
N LYS A 105 54.75 -5.53 51.36
CA LYS A 105 54.12 -6.00 50.12
C LYS A 105 53.12 -7.14 50.35
N LEU A 106 53.47 -8.09 51.22
CA LEU A 106 52.58 -9.19 51.59
C LEU A 106 51.47 -8.69 52.52
N ARG A 107 51.80 -7.77 53.44
CA ARG A 107 50.82 -7.09 54.28
C ARG A 107 49.78 -6.38 53.43
N ASP A 108 50.19 -5.66 52.39
CA ASP A 108 49.28 -4.97 51.45
C ASP A 108 48.26 -5.93 50.79
N VAL A 109 48.70 -7.14 50.43
CA VAL A 109 47.81 -8.20 49.92
C VAL A 109 46.81 -8.63 50.99
N VAL A 110 47.26 -8.93 52.21
CA VAL A 110 46.38 -9.33 53.33
C VAL A 110 45.34 -8.23 53.62
N PHE A 111 45.77 -6.97 53.69
CA PHE A 111 44.88 -5.82 53.89
C PHE A 111 43.85 -5.69 52.75
N SER A 112 44.24 -5.90 51.49
CA SER A 112 43.29 -5.86 50.36
C SER A 112 42.21 -6.96 50.43
N VAL A 113 42.56 -8.16 50.93
CA VAL A 113 41.61 -9.27 51.11
C VAL A 113 40.67 -9.00 52.29
N ILE A 114 41.19 -8.45 53.39
CA ILE A 114 40.35 -7.99 54.51
C ILE A 114 39.37 -6.92 54.01
N MET A 115 39.86 -5.94 53.24
CA MET A 115 39.02 -4.90 52.65
C MET A 115 37.95 -5.48 51.72
N LEU A 116 38.27 -6.48 50.90
CA LEU A 116 37.30 -7.19 50.05
C LEU A 116 36.20 -7.87 50.87
N ILE A 117 36.55 -8.55 51.97
CA ILE A 117 35.59 -9.25 52.83
C ILE A 117 34.68 -8.24 53.56
N GLU A 118 35.26 -7.21 54.17
CA GLU A 118 34.52 -6.16 54.88
C GLU A 118 33.60 -5.37 53.93
N PHE A 119 34.07 -5.10 52.72
CA PHE A 119 33.26 -4.48 51.68
C PHE A 119 32.07 -5.36 51.28
N LYS A 120 32.27 -6.67 51.12
CA LYS A 120 31.18 -7.62 50.81
C LYS A 120 30.19 -7.80 51.96
N ASN A 121 30.63 -7.60 53.19
CA ASN A 121 29.77 -7.59 54.38
C ASN A 121 29.03 -6.25 54.59
N ASN A 122 29.07 -5.33 53.62
CA ASN A 122 28.48 -3.98 53.67
C ASN A 122 29.04 -3.07 54.78
N ASN A 123 30.25 -3.34 55.30
CA ASN A 123 30.92 -2.53 56.32
C ASN A 123 31.84 -1.46 55.69
N HIS A 124 31.27 -0.54 54.90
CA HIS A 124 32.06 0.44 54.13
C HIS A 124 32.91 1.38 55.01
N GLU A 125 32.38 1.85 56.15
CA GLU A 125 33.11 2.70 57.09
C GLU A 125 34.34 1.99 57.67
N ASN A 126 34.18 0.72 58.06
CA ASN A 126 35.27 -0.10 58.57
C ASN A 126 36.31 -0.37 57.46
N THR A 127 35.87 -0.58 56.23
CA THR A 127 36.77 -0.78 55.07
C THR A 127 37.66 0.45 54.83
N ILE A 128 37.10 1.67 54.96
CA ILE A 128 37.86 2.93 54.86
C ILE A 128 38.85 3.09 56.02
N ALA A 129 38.45 2.71 57.24
CA ALA A 129 39.33 2.72 58.41
C ALA A 129 40.52 1.74 58.22
N ILE A 130 40.25 0.54 57.69
CA ILE A 130 41.27 -0.47 57.37
C ILE A 130 42.21 0.01 56.27
N TYR A 131 41.69 0.63 55.21
CA TYR A 131 42.52 1.24 54.17
C TYR A 131 43.45 2.32 54.72
N SER A 132 42.94 3.14 55.65
CA SER A 132 43.71 4.21 56.30
C SER A 132 44.90 3.67 57.10
N GLN A 133 44.77 2.47 57.65
CA GLN A 133 45.79 1.74 58.41
C GLN A 133 46.65 0.80 57.54
N SER A 134 46.31 0.64 56.26
CA SER A 134 47.02 -0.26 55.35
C SER A 134 48.37 0.33 54.88
N PRO A 135 49.26 -0.49 54.31
CA PRO A 135 50.49 -0.02 53.68
C PRO A 135 50.29 0.92 52.48
N LYS A 136 49.06 1.00 51.93
CA LYS A 136 48.67 1.79 50.74
C LYS A 136 49.62 1.56 49.57
N LYS A 137 50.01 0.30 49.34
CA LYS A 137 50.84 -0.08 48.20
C LYS A 137 49.90 -0.46 47.06
N LYS A 138 50.24 -1.48 46.28
CA LYS A 138 49.59 -1.78 45.00
C LYS A 138 48.13 -2.23 45.19
N TYR A 139 47.88 -3.27 45.98
CA TYR A 139 46.60 -3.97 46.05
C TYR A 139 45.58 -3.24 46.92
N SER A 140 45.96 -2.72 48.09
CA SER A 140 44.99 -1.98 48.93
C SER A 140 44.58 -0.65 48.29
N HIS A 141 45.50 0.01 47.56
CA HIS A 141 45.20 1.24 46.81
C HIS A 141 44.33 0.98 45.58
N MET A 142 44.62 -0.07 44.80
CA MET A 142 43.76 -0.46 43.67
C MET A 142 42.35 -0.80 44.14
N PHE A 143 42.22 -1.56 45.24
CA PHE A 143 40.91 -1.87 45.80
C PHE A 143 40.17 -0.60 46.23
N TYR A 144 40.87 0.35 46.86
CA TYR A 144 40.29 1.63 47.22
C TYR A 144 39.77 2.38 45.99
N LEU A 145 40.59 2.52 44.94
CA LEU A 145 40.20 3.19 43.69
C LEU A 145 39.01 2.49 43.01
N GLN A 146 38.98 1.16 43.01
CA GLN A 146 37.94 0.37 42.36
C GLN A 146 36.60 0.40 43.11
N CYS A 147 36.61 0.31 44.44
CA CYS A 147 35.42 0.00 45.23
C CYS A 147 34.96 1.14 46.15
N LEU A 148 35.81 2.12 46.49
CA LEU A 148 35.53 3.11 47.54
C LEU A 148 35.71 4.57 47.09
N ALA A 149 36.74 4.86 46.29
CA ALA A 149 37.12 6.22 45.91
C ALA A 149 35.99 6.99 45.21
N ASN A 150 35.75 8.23 45.64
CA ASN A 150 34.75 9.09 45.00
C ASN A 150 35.26 9.65 43.65
N GLU A 151 34.38 10.33 42.91
CA GLU A 151 34.69 10.87 41.59
C GLU A 151 35.88 11.86 41.62
N ASP A 152 35.92 12.78 42.58
CA ASP A 152 37.00 13.75 42.73
C ASP A 152 38.34 13.06 42.98
N GLU A 153 38.37 12.04 43.83
CA GLU A 153 39.58 11.27 44.16
C GLU A 153 40.11 10.47 42.96
N ILE A 154 39.22 9.90 42.14
CA ILE A 154 39.59 9.19 40.91
C ILE A 154 40.18 10.17 39.89
N ASN A 155 39.53 11.33 39.71
CA ASN A 155 40.01 12.38 38.80
C ASN A 155 41.34 12.98 39.26
N ASP A 156 41.50 13.20 40.56
CA ASP A 156 42.75 13.65 41.17
C ASP A 156 43.88 12.65 40.93
N PHE A 157 43.61 11.36 41.11
CA PHE A 157 44.58 10.31 40.85
C PHE A 157 44.97 10.28 39.36
N TRP A 158 43.98 10.33 38.46
CA TRP A 158 44.21 10.39 37.02
C TRP A 158 45.10 11.57 36.62
N ASN A 159 44.77 12.77 37.10
CA ASN A 159 45.51 13.99 36.77
C ASN A 159 46.95 13.97 37.30
N LYS A 160 47.17 13.39 38.49
CA LYS A 160 48.50 13.28 39.10
C LYS A 160 49.37 12.18 38.46
N SER A 161 48.76 11.07 38.02
CA SER A 161 49.48 9.85 37.61
C SER A 161 49.46 9.57 36.10
N ARG A 162 48.87 10.45 35.27
CA ARG A 162 48.63 10.23 33.83
C ARG A 162 49.82 9.69 33.03
N SER A 163 51.04 10.16 33.31
CA SER A 163 52.25 9.79 32.56
C SER A 163 52.85 8.43 32.93
N LEU A 164 52.58 7.91 34.13
CA LEU A 164 53.22 6.71 34.68
C LEU A 164 52.21 5.66 35.18
N ILE A 165 50.93 5.81 34.86
CA ILE A 165 49.88 4.88 35.29
C ILE A 165 50.10 3.47 34.73
N SER A 166 49.97 2.45 35.58
CA SER A 166 50.11 1.03 35.21
C SER A 166 48.81 0.43 34.65
N GLU A 167 48.90 -0.74 34.01
CA GLU A 167 47.72 -1.49 33.53
C GLU A 167 46.74 -1.83 34.67
N ASP A 168 47.30 -2.22 35.82
CA ASP A 168 46.53 -2.60 37.00
C ASP A 168 45.76 -1.40 37.59
N GLU A 169 46.38 -0.22 37.63
CA GLU A 169 45.75 1.03 38.06
C GLU A 169 44.70 1.51 37.06
N LEU A 170 44.96 1.40 35.74
CA LEU A 170 43.98 1.70 34.68
C LEU A 170 42.72 0.84 34.80
N TYR A 171 42.87 -0.46 35.07
CA TYR A 171 41.76 -1.36 35.32
C TYR A 171 40.95 -0.93 36.56
N ALA A 172 41.63 -0.60 37.66
CA ALA A 172 40.99 -0.17 38.90
C ALA A 172 40.18 1.12 38.73
N ILE A 173 40.75 2.15 38.10
CA ILE A 173 40.04 3.43 37.88
C ILE A 173 38.95 3.32 36.82
N SER A 174 39.06 2.39 35.85
CA SER A 174 37.98 2.16 34.86
C SER A 174 36.72 1.66 35.54
N ILE A 175 36.85 0.67 36.43
CA ILE A 175 35.72 0.14 37.20
C ILE A 175 35.27 1.15 38.26
N GLY A 176 36.21 1.81 38.95
CA GLY A 176 35.90 2.83 39.95
C GLY A 176 35.08 3.99 39.37
N ALA A 177 35.46 4.49 38.18
CA ALA A 177 34.74 5.53 37.47
C ALA A 177 33.35 5.06 37.03
N SER A 178 33.23 3.83 36.53
CA SER A 178 31.94 3.24 36.15
C SER A 178 31.01 3.08 37.36
N ARG A 179 31.54 2.69 38.53
CA ARG A 179 30.80 2.56 39.80
C ARG A 179 30.20 3.89 40.28
N VAL A 180 30.90 5.02 40.05
CA VAL A 180 30.39 6.35 40.39
C VAL A 180 29.57 6.99 39.26
N ASN A 181 29.12 6.19 38.30
CA ASN A 181 28.32 6.60 37.13
C ASN A 181 29.01 7.62 36.20
N ASN A 182 30.35 7.66 36.16
CA ASN A 182 31.10 8.45 35.18
C ASN A 182 31.60 7.55 34.04
N GLN A 183 30.66 7.12 33.18
CA GLN A 183 30.95 6.17 32.10
C GLN A 183 31.89 6.75 31.03
N ILE A 184 31.84 8.06 30.80
CA ILE A 184 32.72 8.74 29.83
C ILE A 184 34.19 8.59 30.25
N SER A 185 34.50 8.87 31.51
CA SER A 185 35.87 8.73 32.03
C SER A 185 36.28 7.26 32.12
N ALA A 186 35.38 6.39 32.57
CA ALA A 186 35.59 4.95 32.62
C ALA A 186 35.98 4.37 31.25
N LYS A 187 35.27 4.77 30.18
CA LYS A 187 35.55 4.35 28.81
C LYS A 187 36.89 4.87 28.32
N ASN A 188 37.24 6.12 28.61
CA ASN A 188 38.54 6.68 28.27
C ASN A 188 39.69 5.90 28.93
N PHE A 189 39.55 5.56 30.21
CA PHE A 189 40.55 4.76 30.94
C PHE A 189 40.66 3.34 30.38
N ALA A 190 39.52 2.69 30.12
CA ALA A 190 39.49 1.34 29.55
C ALA A 190 40.03 1.28 28.12
N THR A 191 39.81 2.32 27.32
CA THR A 191 40.38 2.44 25.95
C THR A 191 41.90 2.48 26.03
N LEU A 192 42.46 3.33 26.90
CA LEU A 192 43.90 3.39 27.09
C LEU A 192 44.49 2.09 27.65
N LEU A 193 43.74 1.36 28.48
CA LEU A 193 44.11 0.03 28.96
C LEU A 193 44.24 -0.97 27.80
N VAL A 194 43.26 -1.01 26.89
CA VAL A 194 43.27 -1.89 25.71
C VAL A 194 44.39 -1.51 24.74
N GLU A 195 44.63 -0.21 24.51
CA GLU A 195 45.73 0.26 23.65
C GLU A 195 47.11 -0.16 24.17
N ARG A 196 47.31 -0.13 25.48
CA ARG A 196 48.58 -0.54 26.11
C ARG A 196 48.72 -2.06 26.22
N SER A 197 47.61 -2.77 26.42
CA SER A 197 47.58 -4.21 26.69
C SER A 197 46.34 -4.86 26.03
N PRO A 198 46.43 -5.22 24.74
CA PRO A 198 45.30 -5.68 23.94
C PRO A 198 44.97 -7.15 24.23
N THR A 199 44.47 -7.43 25.43
CA THR A 199 43.98 -8.76 25.82
C THR A 199 42.46 -8.84 25.62
N SER A 200 41.93 -10.02 25.29
CA SER A 200 40.48 -10.22 25.12
C SER A 200 39.68 -9.80 26.36
N LEU A 201 40.25 -9.92 27.56
CA LEU A 201 39.59 -9.58 28.82
C LEU A 201 39.51 -8.07 29.05
N ASN A 202 40.54 -7.31 28.65
CA ASN A 202 40.48 -5.85 28.67
C ASN A 202 39.46 -5.34 27.64
N SER A 203 39.38 -5.99 26.47
CA SER A 203 38.35 -5.69 25.46
C SER A 203 36.94 -5.98 25.98
N ILE A 204 36.74 -7.08 26.73
CA ILE A 204 35.47 -7.40 27.40
C ILE A 204 35.07 -6.30 28.39
N LEU A 205 36.02 -5.80 29.21
CA LEU A 205 35.75 -4.71 30.15
C LEU A 205 35.37 -3.41 29.44
N LEU A 206 36.12 -3.04 28.39
CA LEU A 206 35.82 -1.86 27.57
C LEU A 206 34.43 -1.97 26.93
N ASN A 207 34.09 -3.14 26.39
CA ASN A 207 32.79 -3.42 25.81
C ASN A 207 31.67 -3.29 26.87
N TYR A 208 31.85 -3.85 28.07
CA TYR A 208 30.91 -3.70 29.17
C TYR A 208 30.65 -2.24 29.57
N ILE A 209 31.70 -1.44 29.74
CA ILE A 209 31.58 -0.01 30.08
C ILE A 209 30.87 0.75 28.95
N THR A 210 31.18 0.41 27.70
CA THR A 210 30.53 1.02 26.53
C THR A 210 29.03 0.65 26.46
N VAL A 211 28.68 -0.59 26.76
CA VAL A 211 27.28 -1.03 26.87
C VAL A 211 26.55 -0.30 27.98
N LEU A 212 27.18 -0.09 29.15
CA LEU A 212 26.58 0.68 30.24
C LEU A 212 26.33 2.14 29.84
N GLU A 213 27.30 2.78 29.20
CA GLU A 213 27.15 4.15 28.67
C GLU A 213 25.93 4.24 27.75
N PHE A 214 25.75 3.27 26.84
CA PHE A 214 24.60 3.23 25.96
C PHE A 214 23.29 2.93 26.68
N ALA A 215 23.31 1.99 27.63
CA ALA A 215 22.13 1.63 28.42
C ALA A 215 21.62 2.81 29.26
N GLU A 216 22.51 3.66 29.78
CA GLU A 216 22.16 4.88 30.52
C GLU A 216 21.65 5.98 29.58
N LYS A 217 22.34 6.21 28.46
CA LYS A 217 22.04 7.35 27.56
C LYS A 217 20.82 7.13 26.67
N TYR A 218 20.61 5.90 26.20
CA TYR A 218 19.57 5.55 25.22
C TYR A 218 18.51 4.62 25.82
N HIS A 219 18.39 4.60 27.15
CA HIS A 219 17.31 3.91 27.83
C HIS A 219 15.96 4.34 27.24
N ASN A 220 15.09 3.38 26.92
CA ASN A 220 13.73 3.64 26.40
C ASN A 220 13.63 4.30 25.01
N ILE A 221 14.73 4.41 24.27
CA ILE A 221 14.71 4.84 22.85
C ILE A 221 14.77 3.60 21.97
N ASP A 222 13.89 3.52 20.98
CA ASP A 222 13.91 2.39 20.05
C ASP A 222 15.20 2.39 19.21
N LEU A 223 15.77 1.20 19.01
CA LEU A 223 17.02 1.01 18.28
C LEU A 223 16.97 1.60 16.86
N LEU A 224 15.83 1.54 16.16
CA LEU A 224 15.68 2.06 14.80
C LEU A 224 15.46 3.58 14.73
N SER A 225 15.21 4.21 15.87
CA SER A 225 15.08 5.67 16.05
C SER A 225 16.42 6.35 16.34
N LEU A 226 17.50 5.61 16.51
CA LEU A 226 18.83 6.15 16.75
C LEU A 226 19.52 6.56 15.44
N ASP A 227 20.43 7.52 15.53
CA ASP A 227 21.33 7.86 14.43
C ASP A 227 22.24 6.68 14.06
N LYS A 228 22.64 6.61 12.78
CA LYS A 228 23.39 5.48 12.21
C LYS A 228 24.65 5.14 13.01
N ASP A 229 25.45 6.14 13.37
CA ASP A 229 26.72 5.93 14.06
C ASP A 229 26.52 5.28 15.44
N VAL A 230 25.43 5.63 16.13
CA VAL A 230 25.08 5.06 17.43
C VAL A 230 24.55 3.64 17.24
N TYR A 231 23.68 3.44 16.24
CA TYR A 231 23.16 2.12 15.88
C TYR A 231 24.30 1.14 15.57
N GLU A 232 25.25 1.51 14.71
CA GLU A 232 26.38 0.64 14.34
C GLU A 232 27.28 0.33 15.55
N GLN A 233 27.51 1.30 16.44
CA GLN A 233 28.26 1.05 17.67
C GLN A 233 27.57 0.04 18.59
N ILE A 234 26.25 0.14 18.75
CA ILE A 234 25.47 -0.83 19.55
C ILE A 234 25.52 -2.22 18.90
N ILE A 235 25.35 -2.32 17.58
CA ILE A 235 25.43 -3.59 16.84
C ILE A 235 26.83 -4.21 16.97
N ASN A 236 27.90 -3.40 16.89
CA ASN A 236 29.26 -3.89 17.12
C ASN A 236 29.44 -4.42 18.55
N CYS A 237 28.94 -3.71 19.57
CA CYS A 237 28.95 -4.19 20.94
C CYS A 237 28.19 -5.51 21.10
N ILE A 238 27.06 -5.68 20.40
CA ILE A 238 26.30 -6.94 20.38
C ILE A 238 27.12 -8.07 19.78
N ASN A 239 27.69 -7.87 18.59
CA ASN A 239 28.48 -8.87 17.89
C ASN A 239 29.72 -9.27 18.71
N ASP A 240 30.41 -8.28 19.30
CA ASP A 240 31.56 -8.51 20.18
C ASP A 240 31.15 -9.29 21.43
N THR A 241 30.04 -8.93 22.07
CA THR A 241 29.51 -9.65 23.24
C THR A 241 29.19 -11.09 22.90
N ILE A 242 28.47 -11.36 21.80
CA ILE A 242 28.12 -12.72 21.36
C ILE A 242 29.40 -13.54 21.09
N SER A 243 30.34 -12.98 20.34
CA SER A 243 31.62 -13.62 20.01
C SER A 243 32.46 -13.94 21.25
N PHE A 244 32.54 -13.01 22.22
CA PHE A 244 33.25 -13.24 23.46
C PHE A 244 32.55 -14.24 24.38
N SER A 245 31.21 -14.26 24.41
CA SER A 245 30.44 -15.19 25.21
C SER A 245 30.65 -16.65 24.78
N GLU A 246 30.89 -16.92 23.50
CA GLU A 246 31.24 -18.28 23.04
C GLU A 246 32.60 -18.77 23.59
N LYS A 247 33.55 -17.86 23.82
CA LYS A 247 34.91 -18.18 24.29
C LYS A 247 35.06 -18.13 25.81
N TYR A 248 34.32 -17.24 26.47
CA TYR A 248 34.42 -16.95 27.91
C TYR A 248 33.04 -17.00 28.59
N PRO A 249 32.37 -18.17 28.65
CA PRO A 249 30.98 -18.33 29.07
C PRO A 249 30.69 -18.01 30.55
N ASP A 250 31.73 -17.89 31.38
CA ASP A 250 31.65 -17.62 32.81
C ASP A 250 32.08 -16.19 33.20
N ASN A 251 32.44 -15.35 32.23
CA ASN A 251 32.89 -14.00 32.54
C ASN A 251 31.73 -13.10 32.98
N LYS A 252 31.80 -12.56 34.20
CA LYS A 252 30.75 -11.71 34.78
C LYS A 252 30.42 -10.46 33.96
N TRP A 253 31.43 -9.82 33.35
CA TRP A 253 31.23 -8.58 32.58
C TRP A 253 30.45 -8.85 31.30
N LEU A 254 30.64 -10.02 30.68
CA LEU A 254 29.84 -10.45 29.53
C LEU A 254 28.40 -10.73 29.92
N LEU A 255 28.16 -11.39 31.06
CA LEU A 255 26.79 -11.62 31.54
C LEU A 255 26.07 -10.30 31.83
N TYR A 256 26.75 -9.31 32.44
CA TYR A 256 26.18 -7.97 32.61
C TYR A 256 25.97 -7.25 31.28
N SER A 257 26.88 -7.40 30.32
CA SER A 257 26.74 -6.81 28.98
C SER A 257 25.54 -7.39 28.24
N LEU A 258 25.37 -8.72 28.26
CA LEU A 258 24.21 -9.40 27.68
C LEU A 258 22.89 -8.89 28.28
N SER A 259 22.81 -8.80 29.61
CA SER A 259 21.62 -8.31 30.31
C SER A 259 21.27 -6.88 29.91
N ASN A 260 22.24 -5.98 29.92
CA ASN A 260 22.01 -4.57 29.56
C ASN A 260 21.70 -4.40 28.07
N LEU A 261 22.39 -5.13 27.19
CA LEU A 261 22.11 -5.08 25.75
C LEU A 261 20.70 -5.57 25.43
N VAL A 262 20.24 -6.67 26.05
CA VAL A 262 18.88 -7.18 25.83
C VAL A 262 17.84 -6.17 26.32
N MET A 263 18.07 -5.50 27.45
CA MET A 263 17.14 -4.46 27.89
C MET A 263 17.19 -3.20 27.01
N LEU A 264 18.36 -2.86 26.46
CA LEU A 264 18.56 -1.71 25.57
C LEU A 264 17.88 -1.93 24.22
N VAL A 265 18.11 -3.07 23.56
CA VAL A 265 17.56 -3.35 22.22
C VAL A 265 16.22 -4.06 22.24
N LYS A 266 15.81 -4.58 23.41
CA LYS A 266 14.62 -5.43 23.58
C LYS A 266 14.61 -6.57 22.55
N ALA A 267 13.50 -6.80 21.89
CA ALA A 267 13.35 -7.87 20.90
C ALA A 267 13.88 -7.52 19.49
N ASN A 268 14.55 -6.37 19.30
CA ASN A 268 15.01 -5.92 17.99
C ASN A 268 16.25 -6.69 17.45
N HIS A 269 16.86 -7.61 18.20
CA HIS A 269 18.05 -8.37 17.76
C HIS A 269 17.99 -9.87 18.05
N HIS A 270 17.63 -10.66 17.03
CA HIS A 270 17.38 -12.11 17.17
C HIS A 270 18.55 -12.92 17.73
N GLN A 271 19.78 -12.73 17.23
CA GLN A 271 20.93 -13.51 17.69
C GLN A 271 21.31 -13.21 19.15
N LEU A 272 21.04 -12.00 19.62
CA LEU A 272 21.28 -11.62 21.02
C LEU A 272 20.29 -12.34 21.93
N ILE A 273 19.01 -12.36 21.52
CA ILE A 273 17.94 -13.09 22.19
C ILE A 273 18.21 -14.62 22.21
N GLN A 274 18.74 -15.20 21.13
CA GLN A 274 19.17 -16.60 21.13
C GLN A 274 20.36 -16.87 22.06
N THR A 275 21.29 -15.92 22.16
CA THR A 275 22.48 -16.06 23.00
C THR A 275 22.13 -15.96 24.48
N ILE A 276 21.26 -15.03 24.87
CA ILE A 276 20.87 -14.86 26.27
C ILE A 276 20.14 -16.09 26.83
N VAL A 277 19.36 -16.80 26.01
CA VAL A 277 18.71 -18.07 26.41
C VAL A 277 19.73 -19.11 26.85
N LYS A 278 20.86 -19.24 26.16
CA LYS A 278 21.92 -20.19 26.52
C LYS A 278 22.51 -19.91 27.91
N TYR A 279 22.43 -18.66 28.37
CA TYR A 279 22.99 -18.19 29.64
C TYR A 279 21.92 -17.83 30.69
N LYS A 280 20.64 -18.17 30.42
CA LYS A 280 19.49 -17.79 31.25
C LYS A 280 19.67 -18.13 32.73
N ASP A 281 20.09 -19.36 33.05
CA ASP A 281 20.31 -19.81 34.42
C ASP A 281 21.30 -18.91 35.16
N LYS A 282 22.41 -18.52 34.51
CA LYS A 282 23.42 -17.65 35.10
C LYS A 282 22.93 -16.21 35.27
N ILE A 283 22.13 -15.72 34.32
CA ILE A 283 21.60 -14.35 34.34
C ILE A 283 20.48 -14.19 35.36
N SER A 284 19.73 -15.26 35.67
CA SER A 284 18.70 -15.25 36.73
C SER A 284 19.26 -14.84 38.09
N TYR A 285 20.52 -15.19 38.38
CA TYR A 285 21.23 -14.80 39.61
C TYR A 285 21.68 -13.33 39.62
N ILE A 286 21.69 -12.68 38.45
CA ILE A 286 22.12 -11.30 38.25
C ILE A 286 20.91 -10.36 38.25
N ASN A 287 19.92 -10.64 37.40
CA ASN A 287 18.72 -9.83 37.26
C ASN A 287 17.56 -10.68 36.73
N SER A 288 16.59 -10.98 37.61
CA SER A 288 15.42 -11.79 37.28
C SER A 288 14.52 -11.13 36.23
N SER A 289 14.44 -9.79 36.19
CA SER A 289 13.59 -9.09 35.22
C SER A 289 14.00 -9.34 33.76
N VAL A 290 15.28 -9.58 33.51
CA VAL A 290 15.79 -9.91 32.16
C VAL A 290 15.39 -11.33 31.78
N THR A 291 15.45 -12.28 32.71
CA THR A 291 15.00 -13.65 32.46
C THR A 291 13.50 -13.73 32.28
N ASP A 292 12.73 -12.92 33.01
CA ASP A 292 11.28 -12.79 32.82
C ASP A 292 10.97 -12.29 31.41
N PHE A 293 11.66 -11.23 30.95
CA PHE A 293 11.53 -10.72 29.58
C PHE A 293 11.88 -11.75 28.51
N VAL A 294 12.96 -12.50 28.69
CA VAL A 294 13.39 -13.56 27.75
C VAL A 294 12.39 -14.71 27.71
N ASP A 295 11.86 -15.13 28.86
CA ASP A 295 10.87 -16.21 28.95
C ASP A 295 9.56 -15.88 28.26
N MET A 296 9.21 -14.60 28.20
CA MET A 296 8.06 -14.14 27.43
C MET A 296 8.29 -14.32 25.91
N LEU A 297 9.51 -14.12 25.38
CA LEU A 297 9.81 -14.11 23.94
C LEU A 297 9.84 -15.48 23.23
N PHE A 298 9.94 -16.59 23.97
CA PHE A 298 10.02 -17.93 23.39
C PHE A 298 8.71 -18.70 23.56
N PRO A 299 8.31 -19.50 22.56
CA PRO A 299 7.22 -20.44 22.76
C PRO A 299 7.63 -21.43 23.85
N ILE A 300 6.81 -21.52 24.88
CA ILE A 300 6.81 -22.66 25.79
C ILE A 300 6.65 -23.90 24.91
N ASP A 301 7.61 -24.82 25.03
CA ASP A 301 7.75 -26.15 24.42
C ASP A 301 6.54 -26.66 23.60
N GLU A 302 6.77 -27.23 22.41
CA GLU A 302 5.71 -27.86 21.59
C GLU A 302 4.94 -28.99 22.33
N ALA A 303 5.48 -29.47 23.45
CA ALA A 303 4.86 -30.45 24.34
C ALA A 303 4.09 -29.86 25.54
N ALA A 304 4.14 -28.53 25.76
CA ALA A 304 3.40 -27.87 26.82
C ALA A 304 2.02 -27.45 26.32
N PRO A 305 0.93 -28.06 26.81
CA PRO A 305 -0.39 -27.54 26.54
C PRO A 305 -0.58 -26.32 27.45
N LEU A 306 -0.99 -25.20 26.84
CA LEU A 306 -1.61 -24.03 27.46
C LEU A 306 -0.67 -22.98 28.10
N THR A 307 -0.65 -21.79 27.46
CA THR A 307 -0.51 -20.47 28.11
C THR A 307 -1.28 -19.41 27.33
N LEU A 308 -1.31 -19.46 25.99
CA LEU A 308 -2.15 -18.58 25.16
C LEU A 308 -3.67 -18.83 25.29
N ARG A 309 -4.08 -19.98 25.83
CA ARG A 309 -5.48 -20.35 26.09
C ARG A 309 -5.94 -20.05 27.53
N ASP A 310 -5.00 -19.72 28.42
CA ASP A 310 -5.28 -19.48 29.84
C ASP A 310 -5.34 -17.98 30.20
N ILE A 311 -5.15 -17.09 29.23
CA ILE A 311 -5.45 -15.66 29.38
C ILE A 311 -6.97 -15.56 29.57
N LYS A 312 -7.41 -15.31 30.80
CA LYS A 312 -8.82 -15.07 31.12
C LYS A 312 -9.20 -13.66 30.65
N GLU A 313 -10.49 -13.44 30.43
CA GLU A 313 -11.02 -12.12 30.01
C GLU A 313 -10.62 -10.97 30.96
N ASP A 314 -10.24 -11.29 32.20
CA ASP A 314 -9.89 -10.36 33.27
C ASP A 314 -8.37 -10.16 33.49
N ASP A 315 -7.49 -10.87 32.76
CA ASP A 315 -6.04 -10.81 32.99
C ASP A 315 -5.41 -9.56 32.31
N GLU A 316 -4.66 -8.76 33.07
CA GLU A 316 -3.90 -7.59 32.58
C GLU A 316 -2.85 -7.98 31.52
N LEU A 317 -3.07 -7.63 30.26
CA LEU A 317 -2.11 -7.81 29.16
C LEU A 317 -1.00 -6.75 29.25
N THR A 318 0.16 -7.18 29.75
CA THR A 318 1.38 -6.37 29.84
C THR A 318 2.00 -6.08 28.47
N SER A 319 2.88 -5.06 28.39
CA SER A 319 3.62 -4.68 27.17
C SER A 319 4.39 -5.84 26.55
N ASP A 320 4.76 -6.81 27.39
CA ASP A 320 5.68 -7.86 27.04
C ASP A 320 4.94 -9.03 26.36
N SER A 321 3.75 -9.39 26.86
CA SER A 321 2.84 -10.35 26.21
C SER A 321 2.40 -9.91 24.80
N LEU A 322 2.30 -8.59 24.60
CA LEU A 322 1.93 -7.96 23.33
C LEU A 322 3.01 -8.12 22.25
N ILE A 323 4.28 -7.89 22.60
CA ILE A 323 5.42 -8.03 21.69
C ILE A 323 5.52 -9.48 21.20
N VAL A 324 5.30 -10.43 22.10
CA VAL A 324 5.32 -11.87 21.82
C VAL A 324 4.22 -12.27 20.85
N LEU A 325 2.99 -11.79 21.06
CA LEU A 325 1.86 -12.03 20.16
C LEU A 325 2.11 -11.43 18.76
N LEU A 326 2.69 -10.22 18.69
CA LEU A 326 3.02 -9.55 17.43
C LEU A 326 4.15 -10.26 16.66
N GLU A 327 5.17 -10.75 17.36
CA GLU A 327 6.27 -11.50 16.75
C GLU A 327 5.88 -12.91 16.33
N ALA A 328 5.05 -13.60 17.13
CA ALA A 328 4.59 -14.94 16.81
C ALA A 328 3.60 -14.92 15.62
N ALA A 329 2.74 -13.89 15.52
CA ALA A 329 1.93 -13.64 14.33
C ALA A 329 2.80 -13.38 13.08
N ALA A 330 3.88 -12.59 13.20
CA ALA A 330 4.81 -12.31 12.10
C ALA A 330 5.60 -13.55 11.64
N LYS A 331 5.80 -14.55 12.52
CA LYS A 331 6.48 -15.81 12.20
C LYS A 331 5.55 -16.90 11.63
N GLY A 332 4.26 -16.62 11.47
CA GLY A 332 3.31 -17.55 10.83
C GLY A 332 3.01 -18.82 11.64
N THR A 333 3.32 -18.85 12.94
CA THR A 333 2.90 -19.95 13.82
C THR A 333 1.38 -19.94 14.02
N TYR A 334 0.81 -21.10 14.38
CA TYR A 334 -0.60 -21.51 14.46
C TYR A 334 -1.48 -20.66 15.43
N ILE A 335 -1.42 -19.34 15.28
CA ILE A 335 -1.88 -18.34 16.23
C ILE A 335 -2.97 -17.45 15.60
N LYS A 336 -2.98 -17.27 14.27
CA LYS A 336 -4.02 -16.47 13.57
C LYS A 336 -5.43 -16.93 13.97
N GLU A 337 -5.67 -18.25 14.00
CA GLU A 337 -6.99 -18.80 14.35
C GLU A 337 -7.29 -18.75 15.86
N ASN A 338 -6.33 -19.04 16.73
CA ASN A 338 -6.56 -18.98 18.19
C ASN A 338 -6.74 -17.54 18.69
N ILE A 339 -5.95 -16.57 18.19
CA ILE A 339 -6.14 -15.14 18.47
C ILE A 339 -7.49 -14.68 17.93
N LYS A 340 -7.82 -15.03 16.68
CA LYS A 340 -9.12 -14.74 16.06
C LYS A 340 -10.28 -15.28 16.90
N GLN A 341 -10.20 -16.51 17.40
CA GLN A 341 -11.21 -17.07 18.29
C GLN A 341 -11.24 -16.36 19.65
N LEU A 342 -10.09 -16.00 20.23
CA LEU A 342 -10.02 -15.24 21.49
C LEU A 342 -10.71 -13.87 21.37
N ILE A 343 -10.46 -13.15 20.27
CA ILE A 343 -11.06 -11.84 19.93
C ILE A 343 -12.55 -11.97 19.61
N LEU A 344 -12.95 -13.02 18.90
CA LEU A 344 -14.35 -13.27 18.52
C LEU A 344 -15.20 -13.71 19.72
N ASN A 345 -14.58 -14.31 20.73
CA ASN A 345 -15.20 -14.79 21.96
C ASN A 345 -15.25 -13.72 23.06
N THR A 346 -14.26 -12.82 23.13
CA THR A 346 -14.39 -11.60 23.94
C THR A 346 -15.42 -10.69 23.27
N ASP A 347 -16.33 -10.10 24.05
CA ASP A 347 -17.38 -9.17 23.58
C ASP A 347 -16.83 -7.84 23.00
N LEU A 348 -15.60 -7.83 22.45
CA LEU A 348 -14.96 -6.74 21.70
C LEU A 348 -15.70 -6.37 20.39
N LYS A 349 -16.82 -7.04 20.09
CA LYS A 349 -17.75 -6.69 19.01
C LYS A 349 -18.66 -5.50 19.33
N GLN A 350 -18.72 -5.02 20.58
CA GLN A 350 -19.57 -3.87 20.92
C GLN A 350 -18.79 -2.54 20.92
N ASP A 351 -19.35 -1.59 20.17
CA ASP A 351 -18.72 -0.42 19.53
C ASP A 351 -18.24 0.73 20.44
N ASP A 352 -18.21 0.64 21.79
CA ASP A 352 -18.07 1.85 22.63
C ASP A 352 -16.88 1.92 23.62
N TYR A 353 -16.10 0.86 23.83
CA TYR A 353 -15.18 0.80 25.00
C TYR A 353 -13.68 1.06 24.73
N ILE A 354 -13.23 1.32 23.50
CA ILE A 354 -11.78 1.49 23.23
C ILE A 354 -11.19 2.72 23.93
N LYS A 355 -11.95 3.81 24.08
CA LYS A 355 -11.47 5.07 24.69
C LYS A 355 -10.93 4.94 26.11
N ASN A 356 -11.36 3.91 26.85
CA ASN A 356 -11.00 3.70 28.25
C ASN A 356 -10.06 2.50 28.49
N LEU A 357 -9.65 1.80 27.42
CA LEU A 357 -8.75 0.65 27.55
C LEU A 357 -7.29 1.10 27.69
N PRO A 358 -6.45 0.40 28.46
CA PRO A 358 -5.00 0.64 28.49
C PRO A 358 -4.36 0.47 27.11
N PHE A 359 -3.23 1.14 26.87
CA PHE A 359 -2.54 1.20 25.57
C PHE A 359 -2.36 -0.16 24.88
N ASN A 360 -1.95 -1.17 25.64
CA ASN A 360 -1.71 -2.53 25.13
C ASN A 360 -2.99 -3.18 24.59
N TYR A 361 -4.13 -3.03 25.27
CA TYR A 361 -5.40 -3.58 24.82
C TYR A 361 -5.93 -2.91 23.57
N GLN A 362 -5.71 -1.59 23.43
CA GLN A 362 -6.07 -0.88 22.20
C GLN A 362 -5.25 -1.40 21.02
N LEU A 363 -3.95 -1.64 21.19
CA LEU A 363 -3.09 -2.20 20.15
C LEU A 363 -3.48 -3.65 19.78
N ILE A 364 -3.86 -4.48 20.76
CA ILE A 364 -4.35 -5.84 20.50
C ILE A 364 -5.65 -5.79 19.71
N SER A 365 -6.63 -4.99 20.16
CA SER A 365 -7.90 -4.81 19.48
C SER A 365 -7.73 -4.29 18.05
N LEU A 366 -6.78 -3.38 17.83
CA LEU A 366 -6.46 -2.88 16.50
C LEU A 366 -5.85 -3.99 15.62
N LYS A 367 -4.80 -4.68 16.09
CA LYS A 367 -4.15 -5.77 15.34
C LYS A 367 -5.13 -6.92 15.05
N ALA A 368 -5.97 -7.24 16.02
CA ALA A 368 -7.09 -8.16 15.92
C ALA A 368 -8.04 -7.80 14.77
N LYS A 369 -8.53 -6.56 14.76
CA LYS A 369 -9.41 -6.04 13.69
C LYS A 369 -8.70 -6.08 12.34
N LEU A 370 -7.42 -5.70 12.27
CA LEU A 370 -6.62 -5.77 11.04
C LEU A 370 -6.50 -7.21 10.51
N LEU A 371 -6.25 -8.20 11.39
CA LEU A 371 -6.13 -9.61 11.02
C LEU A 371 -7.45 -10.28 10.64
N LEU A 372 -8.58 -9.78 11.16
CA LEU A 372 -9.92 -10.25 10.84
C LEU A 372 -10.42 -9.73 9.49
N ASN A 373 -9.94 -8.56 9.09
CA ASN A 373 -10.40 -7.84 7.92
C ASN A 373 -9.64 -8.31 6.67
N ASP A 374 -9.76 -9.61 6.34
CA ASP A 374 -9.23 -10.16 5.07
C ASP A 374 -10.03 -9.63 3.84
N SER A 375 -11.22 -9.03 4.06
CA SER A 375 -12.03 -8.34 3.05
C SER A 375 -11.86 -6.82 3.13
N ASN A 376 -11.73 -6.18 1.97
CA ASN A 376 -11.59 -4.73 1.80
C ASN A 376 -12.94 -4.00 2.09
N GLU A 377 -13.59 -4.30 3.22
CA GLU A 377 -14.89 -3.73 3.60
C GLU A 377 -14.75 -2.31 4.17
N ASN A 378 -15.32 -1.34 3.46
CA ASN A 378 -15.23 0.09 3.79
C ASN A 378 -15.77 0.45 5.18
N ILE A 379 -16.78 -0.29 5.67
CA ILE A 379 -17.34 -0.09 7.02
C ILE A 379 -16.28 -0.41 8.09
N ASN A 380 -15.56 -1.51 7.92
CA ASN A 380 -14.52 -1.92 8.86
C ASN A 380 -13.30 -1.00 8.77
N LYS A 381 -12.92 -0.54 7.56
CA LYS A 381 -11.87 0.48 7.39
C LYS A 381 -12.20 1.76 8.16
N LYS A 382 -13.43 2.24 8.07
CA LYS A 382 -13.87 3.46 8.79
C LYS A 382 -13.76 3.29 10.31
N ARG A 383 -14.21 2.14 10.84
CA ARG A 383 -14.08 1.81 12.27
C ARG A 383 -12.62 1.77 12.73
N ILE A 384 -11.75 1.11 11.96
CA ILE A 384 -10.31 1.06 12.24
C ILE A 384 -9.71 2.48 12.25
N LYS A 385 -10.13 3.34 11.32
CA LYS A 385 -9.69 4.75 11.27
C LYS A 385 -10.13 5.56 12.49
N GLU A 386 -11.34 5.33 13.00
CA GLU A 386 -11.84 5.94 14.24
C GLU A 386 -11.05 5.48 15.47
N ASP A 387 -10.69 4.20 15.55
CA ASP A 387 -9.82 3.66 16.60
C ASP A 387 -8.41 4.23 16.53
N LEU A 388 -7.83 4.32 15.32
CA LEU A 388 -6.52 4.90 15.08
C LEU A 388 -6.44 6.36 15.51
N ALA A 389 -7.51 7.14 15.30
CA ALA A 389 -7.56 8.54 15.73
C ALA A 389 -7.41 8.70 17.26
N ILE A 390 -7.79 7.68 18.05
CA ILE A 390 -7.60 7.63 19.51
C ILE A 390 -6.21 7.08 19.86
N PHE A 391 -5.79 6.03 19.15
CA PHE A 391 -4.56 5.31 19.42
C PHE A 391 -3.29 6.12 19.11
N ILE A 392 -3.26 6.86 18.00
CA ILE A 392 -2.07 7.60 17.52
C ILE A 392 -1.54 8.57 18.59
N PRO A 393 -2.35 9.47 19.20
CA PRO A 393 -1.87 10.35 20.27
C PRO A 393 -1.32 9.62 21.49
N LEU A 394 -1.84 8.42 21.81
CA LEU A 394 -1.34 7.59 22.91
C LEU A 394 0.01 6.96 22.56
N ALA A 395 0.16 6.44 21.33
CA ALA A 395 1.41 5.88 20.83
C ALA A 395 2.55 6.90 20.73
N HIS A 396 2.22 8.19 20.58
CA HIS A 396 3.18 9.29 20.62
C HIS A 396 3.68 9.58 22.05
N LYS A 397 2.82 9.41 23.06
CA LYS A 397 3.18 9.58 24.48
C LYS A 397 3.98 8.40 25.00
N ASP A 398 3.58 7.18 24.64
CA ASP A 398 4.26 5.94 25.05
C ASP A 398 5.17 5.42 23.93
N LYS A 399 6.42 5.90 23.95
CA LYS A 399 7.45 5.48 22.98
C LYS A 399 8.11 4.14 23.33
N THR A 400 7.85 3.57 24.51
CA THR A 400 8.64 2.46 25.06
C THR A 400 7.94 1.11 24.95
N SER A 401 6.60 1.12 24.96
CA SER A 401 5.77 -0.09 24.93
C SER A 401 5.72 -0.79 23.57
N LEU A 402 5.98 -0.07 22.47
CA LEU A 402 5.96 -0.64 21.10
C LEU A 402 7.33 -0.54 20.45
N SER A 403 7.97 -1.69 20.20
CA SER A 403 9.25 -1.78 19.48
C SER A 403 9.13 -1.25 18.05
N GLY A 404 10.24 -0.78 17.48
CA GLY A 404 10.31 -0.26 16.11
C GLY A 404 9.91 -1.31 15.08
N ASN A 405 10.34 -2.57 15.25
CA ASN A 405 9.89 -3.67 14.39
C ASN A 405 8.38 -3.94 14.55
N GLY A 406 7.85 -3.89 15.77
CA GLY A 406 6.40 -4.01 16.01
C GLY A 406 5.60 -2.89 15.35
N LEU A 407 6.13 -1.67 15.38
CA LEU A 407 5.54 -0.51 14.73
C LEU A 407 5.57 -0.61 13.20
N VAL A 408 6.70 -1.01 12.62
CA VAL A 408 6.82 -1.25 11.17
C VAL A 408 5.81 -2.30 10.73
N ASN A 409 5.71 -3.42 11.44
CA ASN A 409 4.76 -4.48 11.11
C ASN A 409 3.30 -4.02 11.24
N LEU A 410 2.98 -3.15 12.21
CA LEU A 410 1.65 -2.53 12.30
C LEU A 410 1.39 -1.63 11.09
N CYS A 411 2.39 -0.84 10.68
CA CYS A 411 2.29 0.03 9.51
C CYS A 411 2.13 -0.76 8.22
N ASP A 412 2.83 -1.88 8.06
CA ASP A 412 2.67 -2.76 6.89
C ASP A 412 1.22 -3.26 6.76
N ASP A 413 0.57 -3.65 7.87
CA ASP A 413 -0.85 -4.03 7.89
C ASP A 413 -1.78 -2.86 7.55
N LEU A 414 -1.47 -1.65 8.05
CA LEU A 414 -2.22 -0.44 7.73
C LEU A 414 -2.11 -0.08 6.25
N LEU A 415 -0.91 -0.20 5.67
CA LEU A 415 -0.69 0.01 4.24
C LEU A 415 -1.43 -1.01 3.38
N TRP A 416 -1.58 -2.25 3.87
CA TRP A 416 -2.37 -3.27 3.20
C TRP A 416 -3.87 -2.91 3.14
N LEU A 417 -4.38 -2.15 4.11
CA LEU A 417 -5.76 -1.62 4.13
C LEU A 417 -5.92 -0.22 3.50
N ASP A 418 -4.89 0.29 2.82
CA ASP A 418 -4.83 1.65 2.25
C ASP A 418 -4.92 2.79 3.30
N LEU A 419 -4.52 2.54 4.55
CA LEU A 419 -4.46 3.52 5.64
C LEU A 419 -3.05 4.15 5.76
N ALA A 420 -2.53 4.64 4.63
CA ALA A 420 -1.16 5.13 4.53
C ALA A 420 -0.91 6.41 5.35
N LYS A 421 -1.92 7.26 5.48
CA LYS A 421 -1.83 8.52 6.24
C LYS A 421 -1.65 8.24 7.74
N GLU A 422 -2.45 7.34 8.29
CA GLU A 422 -2.36 6.90 9.67
C GLU A 422 -1.02 6.21 9.95
N SER A 423 -0.46 5.50 8.97
CA SER A 423 0.90 4.96 9.05
C SER A 423 1.97 6.06 9.11
N CYS A 424 1.87 7.12 8.28
CA CYS A 424 2.76 8.28 8.37
C CYS A 424 2.69 8.94 9.76
N ASP A 425 1.48 9.20 10.25
CA ASP A 425 1.24 9.84 11.56
C ASP A 425 1.86 9.03 12.72
N LEU A 426 1.91 7.71 12.61
CA LEU A 426 2.52 6.82 13.60
C LEU A 426 4.05 6.81 13.56
N LEU A 427 4.64 6.84 12.36
CA LEU A 427 6.08 6.66 12.15
C LEU A 427 6.87 7.97 12.35
N GLU A 428 6.32 9.10 11.89
CA GLU A 428 7.01 10.39 11.84
C GLU A 428 7.66 10.81 13.19
N PRO A 429 6.99 10.71 14.36
CA PRO A 429 7.58 11.16 15.63
C PRO A 429 8.66 10.24 16.22
N ARG A 430 8.95 9.12 15.55
CA ARG A 430 9.97 8.14 15.94
C ARG A 430 11.16 8.11 14.97
N LEU A 431 11.17 8.97 13.94
CA LEU A 431 12.30 9.05 13.02
C LEU A 431 13.55 9.60 13.73
N PRO A 432 14.75 9.14 13.34
CA PRO A 432 16.00 9.70 13.82
C PRO A 432 16.17 11.16 13.35
N GLU A 433 16.97 11.93 14.09
CA GLU A 433 17.28 13.32 13.72
C GLU A 433 18.08 13.36 12.41
N ASN A 434 19.09 12.49 12.30
CA ASN A 434 19.83 12.28 11.06
C ASN A 434 19.27 11.05 10.33
N LEU A 435 18.50 11.29 9.27
CA LEU A 435 17.88 10.23 8.49
C LEU A 435 18.93 9.32 7.83
N TRP A 436 18.75 8.02 8.00
CA TRP A 436 19.49 6.94 7.34
C TRP A 436 18.50 5.83 6.96
N PRO A 437 18.81 4.90 6.03
CA PRO A 437 17.86 3.90 5.57
C PRO A 437 17.66 2.77 6.59
N SER A 438 17.23 3.12 7.80
CA SER A 438 16.75 2.17 8.79
C SER A 438 15.41 1.61 8.34
N ARG A 439 15.03 0.44 8.87
CA ARG A 439 13.75 -0.19 8.54
C ARG A 439 12.54 0.71 8.86
N LEU A 440 12.66 1.56 9.89
CA LEU A 440 11.65 2.55 10.26
C LEU A 440 11.53 3.67 9.21
N VAL A 441 12.66 4.20 8.73
CA VAL A 441 12.70 5.26 7.70
C VAL A 441 12.21 4.73 6.36
N ILE A 442 12.59 3.50 5.98
CA ILE A 442 12.11 2.85 4.74
C ILE A 442 10.59 2.65 4.80
N ALA A 443 10.06 2.18 5.93
CA ALA A 443 8.61 2.04 6.12
C ALA A 443 7.91 3.40 6.00
N TYR A 444 8.46 4.45 6.61
CA TYR A 444 7.92 5.81 6.50
C TYR A 444 7.92 6.32 5.06
N PHE A 445 8.99 6.08 4.30
CA PHE A 445 9.07 6.49 2.91
C PHE A 445 8.08 5.74 2.01
N GLU A 446 7.86 4.44 2.24
CA GLU A 446 6.81 3.69 1.55
C GLU A 446 5.43 4.25 1.91
N SER A 447 5.18 4.55 3.19
CA SER A 447 3.93 5.20 3.64
C SER A 447 3.72 6.56 2.99
N LEU A 448 4.76 7.40 2.88
CA LEU A 448 4.68 8.68 2.18
C LEU A 448 4.31 8.52 0.71
N ILE A 449 4.86 7.52 0.00
CA ILE A 449 4.48 7.29 -1.39
C ILE A 449 3.03 6.82 -1.51
N ARG A 450 2.60 5.89 -0.63
CA ARG A 450 1.22 5.40 -0.61
C ARG A 450 0.22 6.49 -0.23
N ALA A 451 0.62 7.41 0.65
CA ALA A 451 -0.12 8.61 1.01
C ALA A 451 0.04 9.77 -0.01
N GLU A 452 0.70 9.53 -1.15
CA GLU A 452 0.97 10.51 -2.21
C GLU A 452 1.60 11.83 -1.71
N LYS A 453 2.47 11.73 -0.69
CA LYS A 453 3.22 12.84 -0.09
C LYS A 453 4.63 12.96 -0.70
N LEU A 454 4.67 13.14 -2.02
CA LEU A 454 5.91 13.11 -2.81
C LEU A 454 6.83 14.32 -2.57
N THR A 455 6.31 15.50 -2.22
CA THR A 455 7.16 16.65 -1.87
C THR A 455 7.81 16.44 -0.52
N THR A 456 7.05 15.98 0.48
CA THR A 456 7.59 15.61 1.80
C THR A 456 8.68 14.54 1.66
N LEU A 457 8.44 13.49 0.87
CA LEU A 457 9.44 12.44 0.61
C LEU A 457 10.71 13.00 -0.04
N THR A 458 10.58 13.91 -1.00
CA THR A 458 11.72 14.54 -1.68
C THR A 458 12.56 15.34 -0.69
N GLU A 459 11.93 16.07 0.24
CA GLU A 459 12.63 16.78 1.31
C GLU A 459 13.37 15.84 2.25
N CYS A 460 12.74 14.74 2.67
CA CYS A 460 13.37 13.74 3.51
C CYS A 460 14.60 13.10 2.83
N LEU A 461 14.48 12.72 1.56
CA LEU A 461 15.60 12.15 0.79
C LEU A 461 16.76 13.14 0.62
N ASN A 462 16.48 14.43 0.44
CA ASN A 462 17.51 15.46 0.33
C ASN A 462 18.27 15.72 1.63
N ARG A 463 17.67 15.40 2.79
CA ARG A 463 18.34 15.50 4.11
C ARG A 463 19.26 14.31 4.40
N MET A 464 19.07 13.19 3.71
CA MET A 464 19.87 11.98 3.90
C MET A 464 21.14 11.99 3.05
N ASP A 465 22.27 11.58 3.63
CA ASP A 465 23.53 11.44 2.89
C ASP A 465 23.42 10.34 1.80
N LYS A 466 23.71 10.72 0.55
CA LYS A 466 23.72 9.83 -0.61
C LYS A 466 24.67 8.65 -0.48
N ALA A 467 25.75 8.78 0.29
CA ALA A 467 26.68 7.68 0.54
C ALA A 467 26.02 6.51 1.30
N LEU A 468 24.94 6.79 2.04
CA LEU A 468 24.21 5.81 2.83
C LEU A 468 23.10 5.09 2.06
N TRP A 469 22.76 5.55 0.85
CA TRP A 469 21.59 5.06 0.11
C TRP A 469 21.72 3.57 -0.24
N ASP A 470 20.69 2.82 0.15
CA ASP A 470 20.48 1.43 -0.18
C ASP A 470 19.57 1.27 -1.43
N HIS A 471 19.24 0.03 -1.80
CA HIS A 471 18.41 -0.22 -2.98
C HIS A 471 17.01 0.39 -2.84
N TYR A 472 16.38 0.35 -1.65
CA TYR A 472 15.08 0.97 -1.40
C TYR A 472 15.10 2.48 -1.61
N THR A 473 16.13 3.14 -1.09
CA THR A 473 16.29 4.60 -1.22
C THR A 473 16.42 5.02 -2.69
N TRP A 474 17.23 4.30 -3.47
CA TRP A 474 17.35 4.54 -4.90
C TRP A 474 16.03 4.28 -5.65
N MET A 475 15.27 3.28 -5.24
CA MET A 475 13.93 3.04 -5.79
C MET A 475 12.96 4.18 -5.48
N PHE A 476 12.96 4.73 -4.26
CA PHE A 476 12.12 5.88 -3.91
C PHE A 476 12.46 7.11 -4.75
N GLN A 477 13.76 7.38 -4.93
CA GLN A 477 14.24 8.44 -5.81
C GLN A 477 13.79 8.22 -7.26
N ALA A 478 13.88 6.99 -7.76
CA ALA A 478 13.40 6.65 -9.10
C ALA A 478 11.88 6.89 -9.26
N ARG A 479 11.07 6.52 -8.25
CA ARG A 479 9.62 6.74 -8.25
C ARG A 479 9.28 8.23 -8.26
N ILE A 480 10.04 9.05 -7.55
CA ILE A 480 9.92 10.51 -7.62
C ILE A 480 10.23 11.00 -9.04
N TYR A 481 11.36 10.59 -9.63
CA TYR A 481 11.69 11.00 -11.00
C TYR A 481 10.65 10.54 -12.03
N ILE A 482 10.07 9.35 -11.86
CA ILE A 482 8.95 8.88 -12.68
C ILE A 482 7.74 9.81 -12.55
N ALA A 483 7.39 10.22 -11.32
CA ALA A 483 6.30 11.16 -11.08
C ALA A 483 6.55 12.53 -11.74
N TYR A 484 7.81 13.01 -11.76
CA TYR A 484 8.24 14.21 -12.47
C TYR A 484 8.42 14.01 -14.00
N ASN A 485 8.07 12.85 -14.57
CA ASN A 485 8.34 12.47 -15.96
C ASN A 485 9.82 12.62 -16.38
N SER A 486 10.72 12.57 -15.42
CA SER A 486 12.17 12.68 -15.55
C SER A 486 12.78 11.30 -15.83
N TRP A 487 12.37 10.71 -16.96
CA TRP A 487 12.62 9.30 -17.28
C TRP A 487 14.10 8.92 -17.29
N SER A 488 14.97 9.79 -17.80
CA SER A 488 16.41 9.53 -17.86
C SER A 488 17.04 9.48 -16.46
N GLN A 489 16.67 10.40 -15.56
CA GLN A 489 17.13 10.34 -14.17
C GLN A 489 16.54 9.12 -13.43
N ALA A 490 15.29 8.75 -13.72
CA ALA A 490 14.68 7.55 -13.16
C ALA A 490 15.46 6.27 -13.56
N ILE A 491 15.85 6.15 -14.84
CA ILE A 491 16.67 5.02 -15.32
C ILE A 491 17.99 4.95 -14.56
N ILE A 492 18.69 6.08 -14.39
CA ILE A 492 19.97 6.11 -13.64
C ILE A 492 19.77 5.65 -12.20
N ALA A 493 18.73 6.15 -11.51
CA ALA A 493 18.44 5.75 -10.14
C ALA A 493 18.08 4.26 -10.02
N LEU A 494 17.33 3.71 -10.99
CA LEU A 494 16.98 2.28 -11.02
C LEU A 494 18.20 1.40 -11.29
N GLU A 495 19.11 1.82 -12.15
CA GLU A 495 20.38 1.13 -12.38
C GLU A 495 21.23 1.08 -11.10
N GLU A 496 21.26 2.16 -10.31
CA GLU A 496 21.91 2.14 -8.99
C GLU A 496 21.20 1.23 -7.98
N ALA A 497 19.87 1.18 -7.97
CA ALA A 497 19.12 0.25 -7.14
C ALA A 497 19.45 -1.22 -7.50
N ILE A 498 19.46 -1.55 -8.79
CA ILE A 498 19.74 -2.91 -9.30
C ILE A 498 21.18 -3.33 -9.00
N LYS A 499 22.16 -2.41 -9.07
CA LYS A 499 23.55 -2.71 -8.66
C LYS A 499 23.66 -3.12 -7.19
N LYS A 500 22.73 -2.66 -6.34
CA LYS A 500 22.70 -2.97 -4.90
C LYS A 500 21.89 -4.23 -4.59
N ASP A 501 20.83 -4.49 -5.35
CA ASP A 501 19.99 -5.68 -5.26
C ASP A 501 19.38 -5.99 -6.64
N ASP A 502 19.91 -7.01 -7.32
CA ASP A 502 19.48 -7.44 -8.64
C ASP A 502 18.34 -8.48 -8.61
N ASP A 503 17.98 -8.98 -7.43
CA ASP A 503 16.87 -9.93 -7.25
C ASP A 503 15.50 -9.23 -7.11
N ASN A 504 15.48 -7.90 -6.92
CA ASN A 504 14.25 -7.13 -6.75
C ASN A 504 13.47 -6.97 -8.08
N SER A 505 12.37 -7.72 -8.21
CA SER A 505 11.50 -7.71 -9.41
C SER A 505 10.88 -6.35 -9.73
N HIS A 506 10.60 -5.53 -8.72
CA HIS A 506 9.98 -4.21 -8.88
C HIS A 506 10.95 -3.21 -9.53
N SER A 507 12.25 -3.27 -9.20
CA SER A 507 13.28 -2.45 -9.84
C SER A 507 13.35 -2.70 -11.36
N TRP A 508 13.35 -3.98 -11.77
CA TRP A 508 13.34 -4.38 -13.18
C TRP A 508 12.06 -3.94 -13.90
N LEU A 509 10.90 -4.08 -13.26
CA LEU A 509 9.61 -3.63 -13.79
C LEU A 509 9.64 -2.14 -14.12
N LEU A 510 10.12 -1.32 -13.17
CA LEU A 510 10.21 0.13 -13.37
C LEU A 510 11.27 0.48 -14.43
N LEU A 511 12.40 -0.24 -14.49
CA LEU A 511 13.46 0.01 -15.47
C LEU A 511 12.96 -0.20 -16.90
N ILE A 512 12.29 -1.33 -17.16
CA ILE A 512 11.70 -1.62 -18.47
C ILE A 512 10.62 -0.58 -18.80
N ARG A 513 9.76 -0.23 -17.83
CA ARG A 513 8.71 0.79 -18.03
C ARG A 513 9.30 2.14 -18.43
N CYS A 514 10.38 2.59 -17.79
CA CYS A 514 11.05 3.84 -18.13
C CYS A 514 11.77 3.75 -19.48
N THR A 515 12.44 2.63 -19.76
CA THR A 515 13.15 2.40 -21.03
C THR A 515 12.19 2.41 -22.22
N LEU A 516 11.00 1.81 -22.08
CA LEU A 516 9.94 1.85 -23.09
C LEU A 516 9.39 3.26 -23.37
N ARG A 517 9.64 4.24 -22.49
CA ARG A 517 9.24 5.65 -22.72
C ARG A 517 10.33 6.46 -23.40
N THR A 518 11.60 6.08 -23.25
CA THR A 518 12.74 6.83 -23.79
C THR A 518 13.30 6.17 -25.05
N THR A 519 13.69 4.91 -24.95
CA THR A 519 14.39 4.14 -25.99
C THR A 519 13.80 2.73 -26.10
N PRO A 520 12.59 2.55 -26.66
CA PRO A 520 11.92 1.25 -26.71
C PRO A 520 12.74 0.12 -27.34
N ALA A 521 13.61 0.44 -28.30
CA ALA A 521 14.45 -0.54 -29.00
C ALA A 521 15.49 -1.23 -28.10
N THR A 522 15.93 -0.60 -27.00
CA THR A 522 16.92 -1.16 -26.08
C THR A 522 16.28 -2.02 -24.98
N ALA A 523 14.95 -2.01 -24.84
CA ALA A 523 14.25 -2.77 -23.81
C ALA A 523 14.51 -4.27 -23.91
N ILE A 524 14.70 -4.80 -25.14
CA ILE A 524 14.99 -6.23 -25.36
C ILE A 524 16.34 -6.65 -24.78
N THR A 525 17.35 -5.77 -24.81
CA THR A 525 18.70 -6.08 -24.27
C THR A 525 18.73 -6.14 -22.74
N ILE A 526 17.70 -5.61 -22.08
CA ILE A 526 17.57 -5.69 -20.62
C ILE A 526 17.20 -7.12 -20.19
N LEU A 527 16.45 -7.86 -21.03
CA LEU A 527 15.96 -9.19 -20.68
C LEU A 527 17.09 -10.18 -20.35
N ASP A 528 18.22 -10.08 -21.05
CA ASP A 528 19.40 -10.92 -20.81
C ASP A 528 20.11 -10.62 -19.48
N ARG A 529 19.84 -9.46 -18.88
CA ARG A 529 20.44 -9.03 -17.60
C ARG A 529 19.61 -9.45 -16.38
N ILE A 530 18.33 -9.82 -16.57
CA ILE A 530 17.45 -10.16 -15.45
C ILE A 530 17.83 -11.52 -14.89
N PRO A 531 18.24 -11.62 -13.61
CA PRO A 531 18.56 -12.90 -12.99
C PRO A 531 17.37 -13.87 -13.02
N LYS A 532 17.62 -15.16 -13.25
CA LYS A 532 16.56 -16.20 -13.20
C LYS A 532 15.91 -16.32 -11.81
N THR A 533 16.62 -15.89 -10.76
CA THR A 533 16.19 -15.82 -9.37
C THR A 533 14.96 -14.93 -9.18
N VAL A 534 14.85 -13.84 -9.95
CA VAL A 534 13.68 -12.93 -9.98
C VAL A 534 12.37 -13.68 -10.27
N PHE A 535 12.43 -14.77 -11.05
CA PHE A 535 11.27 -15.57 -11.43
C PHE A 535 11.09 -16.84 -10.59
N LEU A 536 11.70 -16.90 -9.39
CA LEU A 536 11.47 -18.01 -8.44
C LEU A 536 10.13 -17.90 -7.72
N SER A 537 9.70 -16.68 -7.38
CA SER A 537 8.38 -16.36 -6.82
C SER A 537 7.52 -15.65 -7.88
N PHE A 538 6.20 -15.80 -7.78
CA PHE A 538 5.23 -15.10 -8.65
C PHE A 538 4.39 -14.16 -7.81
N ASP A 539 5.06 -13.18 -7.20
CA ASP A 539 4.37 -12.09 -6.52
C ASP A 539 3.76 -11.10 -7.53
N THR A 540 3.03 -10.10 -7.01
CA THR A 540 2.33 -9.09 -7.81
C THR A 540 3.28 -8.34 -8.77
N TYR A 541 4.51 -8.04 -8.34
CA TYR A 541 5.48 -7.30 -9.13
C TYR A 541 6.10 -8.16 -10.23
N THR A 542 6.39 -9.43 -9.95
CA THR A 542 6.93 -10.39 -10.92
C THR A 542 5.91 -10.70 -12.01
N LEU A 543 4.64 -10.90 -11.64
CA LEU A 543 3.55 -11.05 -12.62
C LEU A 543 3.38 -9.79 -13.47
N SER A 544 3.48 -8.62 -12.86
CA SER A 544 3.41 -7.33 -13.57
C SER A 544 4.59 -7.14 -14.53
N LEU A 545 5.80 -7.53 -14.12
CA LEU A 545 7.02 -7.52 -14.94
C LEU A 545 6.85 -8.41 -16.17
N LEU A 546 6.46 -9.67 -15.96
CA LEU A 546 6.24 -10.63 -17.03
C LEU A 546 5.17 -10.15 -18.02
N ARG A 547 4.06 -9.59 -17.50
CA ARG A 547 3.00 -9.00 -18.33
C ARG A 547 3.50 -7.83 -19.16
N LEU A 548 4.30 -6.93 -18.57
CA LEU A 548 4.86 -5.78 -19.28
C LEU A 548 5.80 -6.23 -20.40
N ILE A 549 6.67 -7.21 -20.12
CA ILE A 549 7.59 -7.78 -21.10
C ILE A 549 6.80 -8.41 -22.25
N SER A 550 5.83 -9.28 -21.95
CA SER A 550 5.01 -9.95 -22.96
C SER A 550 4.26 -8.95 -23.85
N ASN A 551 3.67 -7.92 -23.25
CA ASN A 551 2.83 -6.98 -23.99
C ASN A 551 3.60 -5.94 -24.83
N LYS A 552 4.88 -5.69 -24.52
CA LYS A 552 5.61 -4.52 -25.08
C LYS A 552 7.02 -4.82 -25.58
N VAL A 553 7.66 -5.88 -25.11
CA VAL A 553 9.07 -6.19 -25.42
C VAL A 553 9.17 -7.49 -26.21
N ASP A 554 8.81 -8.62 -25.59
CA ASP A 554 8.87 -9.95 -26.18
C ASP A 554 7.66 -10.80 -25.73
N PRO A 555 6.70 -11.08 -26.64
CA PRO A 555 5.49 -11.84 -26.30
C PRO A 555 5.79 -13.26 -25.80
N HIS A 556 6.88 -13.87 -26.28
CA HIS A 556 7.23 -15.27 -26.00
C HIS A 556 8.06 -15.46 -24.73
N PHE A 557 8.60 -14.38 -24.16
CA PHE A 557 9.37 -14.45 -22.91
C PHE A 557 8.54 -15.01 -21.75
N LEU A 558 7.30 -14.57 -21.65
CA LEU A 558 6.33 -15.06 -20.66
C LEU A 558 6.04 -16.55 -20.84
N GLU A 559 5.77 -16.97 -22.09
CA GLU A 559 5.48 -18.37 -22.41
C GLU A 559 6.60 -19.28 -21.94
N LYS A 560 7.85 -18.91 -22.18
CA LYS A 560 9.02 -19.67 -21.74
C LYS A 560 9.08 -19.82 -20.21
N ILE A 561 9.10 -18.70 -19.48
CA ILE A 561 9.29 -18.70 -18.01
C ILE A 561 8.15 -19.42 -17.29
N VAL A 562 6.90 -19.15 -17.67
CA VAL A 562 5.74 -19.74 -16.99
C VAL A 562 5.57 -21.22 -17.36
N THR A 563 5.87 -21.60 -18.61
CA THR A 563 5.81 -23.01 -19.03
C THR A 563 6.82 -23.87 -18.29
N GLU A 564 8.06 -23.40 -18.12
CA GLU A 564 9.10 -24.11 -17.35
C GLU A 564 8.65 -24.39 -15.91
N LYS A 565 8.00 -23.41 -15.27
CA LYS A 565 7.48 -23.53 -13.90
C LYS A 565 6.25 -24.44 -13.86
N PHE A 566 5.37 -24.34 -14.84
CA PHE A 566 4.22 -25.23 -14.98
C PHE A 566 4.65 -26.69 -15.12
N ILE A 567 5.63 -27.00 -15.97
CA ILE A 567 6.15 -28.38 -16.14
C ILE A 567 6.64 -28.95 -14.80
N SER A 568 7.25 -28.12 -13.94
CA SER A 568 7.71 -28.57 -12.62
C SER A 568 6.60 -28.81 -11.59
N SER A 569 5.45 -28.14 -11.71
CA SER A 569 4.34 -28.23 -10.75
C SER A 569 3.00 -27.76 -11.36
N PRO A 570 2.34 -28.57 -12.21
CA PRO A 570 1.17 -28.16 -13.00
C PRO A 570 0.03 -27.59 -12.16
N GLN A 571 -0.33 -28.25 -11.05
CA GLN A 571 -1.44 -27.82 -10.19
C GLN A 571 -1.22 -26.43 -9.58
N LYS A 572 0.04 -26.07 -9.25
CA LYS A 572 0.36 -24.78 -8.62
C LYS A 572 0.35 -23.62 -9.61
N PHE A 573 0.72 -23.87 -10.86
CA PHE A 573 0.95 -22.80 -11.85
C PHE A 573 -0.14 -22.72 -12.93
N ALA A 574 -1.14 -23.60 -12.94
CA ALA A 574 -2.22 -23.60 -13.93
C ALA A 574 -2.98 -22.25 -13.97
N SER A 575 -3.46 -21.75 -12.82
CA SER A 575 -4.14 -20.45 -12.74
C SER A 575 -3.25 -19.30 -13.21
N ILE A 576 -1.98 -19.30 -12.80
CA ILE A 576 -1.01 -18.26 -13.16
C ILE A 576 -0.76 -18.25 -14.67
N LEU A 577 -0.61 -19.44 -15.29
CA LEU A 577 -0.44 -19.58 -16.74
C LEU A 577 -1.65 -19.04 -17.50
N LEU A 578 -2.86 -19.41 -17.10
CA LEU A 578 -4.07 -18.90 -17.76
C LEU A 578 -4.23 -17.39 -17.55
N GLN A 579 -4.06 -16.89 -16.32
CA GLN A 579 -4.18 -15.47 -16.01
C GLN A 579 -3.21 -14.62 -16.83
N THR A 580 -1.96 -15.06 -16.93
CA THR A 580 -0.93 -14.37 -17.71
C THR A 580 -1.20 -14.45 -19.21
N HIS A 581 -1.63 -15.62 -19.72
CA HIS A 581 -2.02 -15.78 -21.12
C HIS A 581 -3.18 -14.85 -21.51
N PHE A 582 -4.30 -14.91 -20.79
CA PHE A 582 -5.46 -14.04 -21.08
C PHE A 582 -5.11 -12.55 -20.97
N SER A 583 -4.20 -12.20 -20.06
CA SER A 583 -3.70 -10.83 -19.92
C SER A 583 -2.87 -10.34 -21.12
N SER A 584 -2.28 -11.25 -21.90
CA SER A 584 -1.49 -10.96 -23.11
C SER A 584 -2.36 -10.79 -24.37
N LEU A 585 -3.58 -11.33 -24.36
CA LEU A 585 -4.52 -11.24 -25.48
C LEU A 585 -5.17 -9.85 -25.64
N VAL A 586 -4.91 -8.92 -24.72
CA VAL A 586 -5.52 -7.58 -24.71
C VAL A 586 -4.61 -6.54 -25.40
N GLY A 587 -5.08 -5.92 -26.50
CA GLY A 587 -4.47 -4.74 -27.13
C GLY A 587 -3.94 -4.93 -28.57
N ARG A 588 -3.21 -3.92 -29.09
CA ARG A 588 -2.73 -3.84 -30.50
C ARG A 588 -1.81 -4.99 -30.95
N GLN A 589 -1.37 -5.87 -30.04
CA GLN A 589 -0.43 -6.96 -30.33
C GLN A 589 -1.06 -8.38 -30.32
N ALA A 590 -2.39 -8.51 -30.29
CA ALA A 590 -3.06 -9.80 -30.52
C ALA A 590 -2.60 -10.49 -31.83
N LYS A 591 -2.10 -9.73 -32.82
CA LYS A 591 -1.49 -10.26 -34.04
C LYS A 591 -0.15 -10.99 -33.80
N LYS A 592 0.67 -10.57 -32.82
CA LYS A 592 1.95 -11.20 -32.48
C LYS A 592 1.79 -12.41 -31.55
N ALA A 593 0.78 -12.41 -30.67
CA ALA A 593 0.45 -13.59 -29.86
C ALA A 593 0.03 -14.81 -30.71
N ASN A 594 -0.45 -14.56 -31.94
CA ASN A 594 -0.76 -15.61 -32.92
C ASN A 594 0.44 -16.00 -33.79
N GLU A 595 1.60 -15.33 -33.67
CA GLU A 595 2.83 -15.78 -34.32
C GLU A 595 3.34 -17.03 -33.58
N LEU A 596 3.63 -18.09 -34.32
CA LEU A 596 4.14 -19.33 -33.75
C LEU A 596 5.51 -19.07 -33.11
N ASN A 597 5.60 -19.29 -31.80
CA ASN A 597 6.88 -19.33 -31.11
C ASN A 597 7.74 -20.45 -31.72
N THR A 598 8.81 -20.08 -32.40
CA THR A 598 9.72 -21.05 -33.04
C THR A 598 10.75 -21.62 -32.07
N LYS A 599 10.82 -21.09 -30.83
CA LYS A 599 11.70 -21.58 -29.78
C LYS A 599 10.90 -22.41 -28.78
N TYR A 600 11.21 -23.70 -28.71
CA TYR A 600 10.64 -24.59 -27.71
C TYR A 600 11.02 -24.13 -26.29
N PRO A 601 10.09 -24.19 -25.31
CA PRO A 601 10.43 -23.97 -23.90
C PRO A 601 11.53 -24.93 -23.45
N ASP A 602 12.40 -24.50 -22.53
CA ASP A 602 13.48 -25.37 -22.04
C ASP A 602 12.86 -26.64 -21.42
N LYS A 603 13.46 -27.81 -21.68
CA LYS A 603 12.98 -29.17 -21.32
C LYS A 603 11.83 -29.75 -22.15
N VAL A 604 11.21 -29.01 -23.08
CA VAL A 604 10.20 -29.61 -23.97
C VAL A 604 10.90 -30.25 -25.17
N ILE A 605 10.68 -31.55 -25.37
CA ILE A 605 11.21 -32.28 -26.52
C ILE A 605 10.22 -32.20 -27.68
N ARG A 606 8.96 -32.55 -27.44
CA ARG A 606 7.93 -32.63 -28.49
C ARG A 606 6.52 -32.52 -27.92
N ALA A 607 5.56 -32.05 -28.70
CA ALA A 607 4.14 -32.17 -28.39
C ALA A 607 3.40 -32.82 -29.56
N ILE A 608 2.56 -33.81 -29.26
CA ILE A 608 1.97 -34.70 -30.26
C ILE A 608 0.50 -34.99 -29.93
N LYS A 609 -0.28 -35.19 -30.98
CA LYS A 609 -1.61 -35.80 -30.90
C LYS A 609 -1.50 -37.26 -31.29
N ILE A 610 -1.95 -38.16 -30.42
CA ILE A 610 -1.89 -39.61 -30.63
C ILE A 610 -3.30 -40.19 -30.73
N SER A 611 -3.46 -41.23 -31.55
CA SER A 611 -4.60 -42.14 -31.49
C SER A 611 -4.18 -43.40 -30.75
N ARG A 612 -4.82 -43.68 -29.61
CA ARG A 612 -4.64 -44.92 -28.83
C ARG A 612 -5.93 -45.72 -28.89
N ASN A 613 -5.90 -46.88 -29.55
CA ASN A 613 -7.08 -47.75 -29.72
C ASN A 613 -8.35 -47.05 -30.26
N GLY A 614 -8.20 -45.96 -31.02
CA GLY A 614 -9.31 -45.20 -31.59
C GLY A 614 -9.72 -43.94 -30.81
N GLU A 615 -9.19 -43.72 -29.60
CA GLU A 615 -9.36 -42.47 -28.85
C GLU A 615 -8.20 -41.51 -29.13
N GLU A 616 -8.48 -40.21 -29.20
CA GLU A 616 -7.47 -39.17 -29.45
C GLU A 616 -7.01 -38.54 -28.13
N GLU A 617 -5.69 -38.48 -27.93
CA GLU A 617 -5.06 -37.84 -26.77
C GLU A 617 -3.99 -36.82 -27.21
N GLU A 618 -3.81 -35.76 -26.42
CA GLU A 618 -2.71 -34.79 -26.60
C GLU A 618 -1.67 -35.00 -25.51
N LYS A 619 -0.39 -35.12 -25.89
CA LYS A 619 0.73 -35.35 -24.97
C LYS A 619 1.90 -34.41 -25.27
N VAL A 620 2.59 -33.98 -24.22
CA VAL A 620 3.83 -33.21 -24.29
C VAL A 620 4.96 -34.00 -23.65
N ILE A 621 5.98 -34.32 -24.43
CA ILE A 621 7.16 -35.04 -23.98
C ILE A 621 8.18 -34.02 -23.46
N VAL A 622 8.59 -34.22 -22.22
CA VAL A 622 9.44 -33.30 -21.46
C VAL A 622 10.61 -34.04 -20.79
N ASP A 623 11.74 -33.37 -20.69
CA ASP A 623 12.94 -33.82 -19.97
C ASP A 623 12.75 -33.63 -18.45
N ILE A 624 12.00 -34.55 -17.84
CA ILE A 624 11.69 -34.63 -16.39
C ILE A 624 11.90 -36.05 -15.88
N ILE A 625 12.10 -36.23 -14.57
CA ILE A 625 12.16 -37.58 -13.99
C ILE A 625 10.79 -38.29 -14.12
N PRO A 626 10.74 -39.63 -14.30
CA PRO A 626 9.49 -40.37 -14.47
C PRO A 626 8.43 -40.12 -13.38
N ASP A 627 8.83 -39.93 -12.12
CA ASP A 627 7.93 -39.66 -11.00
C ASP A 627 7.19 -38.31 -11.09
N GLN A 628 7.60 -37.44 -12.02
CA GLN A 628 6.97 -36.15 -12.28
C GLN A 628 5.96 -36.19 -13.45
N GLU A 629 5.75 -37.34 -14.10
CA GLU A 629 4.72 -37.50 -15.14
C GLU A 629 3.32 -37.21 -14.58
N GLN A 630 2.57 -36.32 -15.25
CA GLN A 630 1.21 -35.93 -14.83
C GLN A 630 0.35 -35.56 -16.04
N GLY A 631 -0.78 -36.27 -16.20
CA GLY A 631 -1.82 -35.96 -17.19
C GLY A 631 -1.31 -35.91 -18.64
N ALA A 632 -1.12 -34.69 -19.15
CA ALA A 632 -0.62 -34.46 -20.51
C ALA A 632 0.91 -34.42 -20.60
N LEU A 633 1.64 -34.34 -19.48
CA LEU A 633 3.11 -34.30 -19.43
C LEU A 633 3.70 -35.70 -19.28
N LEU A 634 4.58 -36.08 -20.21
CA LEU A 634 5.25 -37.38 -20.27
C LEU A 634 6.77 -37.20 -20.19
N SER A 635 7.44 -38.06 -19.42
CA SER A 635 8.90 -38.04 -19.27
C SER A 635 9.55 -38.67 -20.49
N ALA A 636 10.58 -38.02 -21.01
CA ALA A 636 11.43 -38.58 -22.04
C ALA A 636 12.22 -39.83 -21.59
N HIS A 637 12.34 -40.04 -20.26
CA HIS A 637 13.14 -41.11 -19.66
C HIS A 637 12.33 -42.38 -19.37
N THR A 638 11.06 -42.45 -19.78
CA THR A 638 10.25 -43.67 -19.72
C THR A 638 10.28 -44.42 -21.05
N GLU A 639 10.09 -45.74 -21.03
CA GLU A 639 10.03 -46.55 -22.26
C GLU A 639 8.95 -46.06 -23.24
N TYR A 640 7.83 -45.56 -22.71
CA TYR A 640 6.76 -44.97 -23.51
C TYR A 640 7.14 -43.60 -24.09
N GLY A 641 7.79 -42.74 -23.29
CA GLY A 641 8.22 -41.43 -23.75
C GLY A 641 9.34 -41.47 -24.77
N ASP A 642 10.31 -42.37 -24.63
CA ASP A 642 11.38 -42.57 -25.61
C ASP A 642 10.82 -43.11 -26.94
N LEU A 643 9.89 -44.08 -26.89
CA LEU A 643 9.20 -44.58 -28.08
C LEU A 643 8.50 -43.44 -28.85
N LEU A 644 7.72 -42.62 -28.15
CA LEU A 644 6.96 -41.52 -28.77
C LEU A 644 7.84 -40.36 -29.23
N SER A 645 9.02 -40.17 -28.62
CA SER A 645 10.00 -39.17 -29.06
C SER A 645 10.57 -39.49 -30.43
N ASN A 646 10.79 -40.78 -30.70
CA ASN A 646 11.46 -41.26 -31.91
C ASN A 646 10.50 -41.64 -33.04
N LEU A 647 9.20 -41.78 -32.76
CA LEU A 647 8.20 -42.15 -33.75
C LEU A 647 7.90 -41.00 -34.73
N THR A 648 7.71 -41.29 -36.02
CA THR A 648 7.36 -40.26 -37.02
C THR A 648 5.84 -40.10 -37.16
N VAL A 649 5.41 -38.94 -37.67
CA VAL A 649 3.99 -38.63 -37.85
C VAL A 649 3.39 -39.60 -38.89
N GLY A 650 2.31 -40.29 -38.51
CA GLY A 650 1.62 -41.28 -39.33
C GLY A 650 2.09 -42.72 -39.14
N GLU A 651 3.19 -42.97 -38.43
CA GLU A 651 3.64 -44.33 -38.06
C GLU A 651 2.84 -44.87 -36.86
N GLU A 652 2.64 -46.20 -36.86
CA GLU A 652 1.89 -46.93 -35.84
C GLU A 652 2.85 -47.89 -35.12
N ALA A 653 2.90 -47.80 -33.79
CA ALA A 653 3.67 -48.69 -32.93
C ALA A 653 2.76 -49.42 -31.94
N VAL A 654 3.24 -50.56 -31.44
CA VAL A 654 2.57 -51.31 -30.39
C VAL A 654 3.34 -51.15 -29.08
N TYR A 655 2.69 -50.62 -28.06
CA TYR A 655 3.25 -50.49 -26.71
C TYR A 655 2.32 -51.16 -25.70
N VAL A 656 2.83 -52.16 -24.96
CA VAL A 656 2.09 -52.90 -23.92
C VAL A 656 0.66 -53.30 -24.37
N MET A 657 0.56 -53.85 -25.59
CA MET A 657 -0.68 -54.30 -26.27
C MET A 657 -1.60 -53.21 -26.87
N ASP A 658 -1.29 -51.93 -26.71
CA ASP A 658 -2.04 -50.84 -27.35
C ASP A 658 -1.43 -50.44 -28.68
N ARG A 659 -2.29 -50.12 -29.65
CA ARG A 659 -1.87 -49.53 -30.92
C ARG A 659 -1.86 -48.02 -30.77
N VAL A 660 -0.68 -47.43 -30.95
CA VAL A 660 -0.48 -45.99 -30.82
C VAL A 660 0.03 -45.44 -32.15
N LYS A 661 -0.67 -44.44 -32.68
CA LYS A 661 -0.32 -43.74 -33.92
C LYS A 661 -0.22 -42.25 -33.67
N ILE A 662 0.87 -41.61 -34.09
CA ILE A 662 0.96 -40.15 -34.08
C ILE A 662 0.13 -39.60 -35.25
N ILE A 663 -0.88 -38.79 -34.94
CA ILE A 663 -1.78 -38.16 -35.92
C ILE A 663 -1.12 -36.89 -36.48
N GLU A 664 -0.65 -36.04 -35.58
CA GLU A 664 -0.06 -34.74 -35.91
C GLU A 664 0.88 -34.27 -34.81
N GLU A 665 1.78 -33.36 -35.17
CA GLU A 665 2.65 -32.64 -34.25
C GLU A 665 1.99 -31.31 -33.87
N LEU A 666 1.94 -31.01 -32.56
CA LEU A 666 1.22 -29.87 -32.00
C LEU A 666 2.20 -28.80 -31.48
N ASN A 667 1.70 -27.58 -31.28
CA ASN A 667 2.44 -26.57 -30.51
C ASN A 667 2.39 -26.95 -29.01
N PRO A 668 3.55 -27.12 -28.33
CA PRO A 668 3.57 -27.51 -26.93
C PRO A 668 2.84 -26.55 -25.99
N TYR A 669 2.96 -25.24 -26.22
CA TYR A 669 2.30 -24.24 -25.39
C TYR A 669 0.78 -24.35 -25.47
N HIS A 670 0.21 -24.66 -26.65
CA HIS A 670 -1.24 -24.87 -26.79
C HIS A 670 -1.73 -26.09 -26.02
N VAL A 671 -0.98 -27.19 -26.05
CA VAL A 671 -1.33 -28.40 -25.30
C VAL A 671 -1.24 -28.13 -23.80
N ILE A 672 -0.18 -27.45 -23.35
CA ILE A 672 0.00 -27.03 -21.95
C ILE A 672 -1.11 -26.10 -21.50
N PHE A 673 -1.51 -25.12 -22.32
CA PHE A 673 -2.62 -24.22 -22.05
C PHE A 673 -3.94 -24.98 -21.88
N ARG A 674 -4.26 -25.91 -22.81
CA ARG A 674 -5.48 -26.75 -22.71
C ARG A 674 -5.44 -27.63 -21.46
N TYR A 675 -4.27 -28.17 -21.12
CA TYR A 675 -4.10 -28.95 -19.91
C TYR A 675 -4.31 -28.10 -18.64
N ALA A 676 -3.72 -26.91 -18.58
CA ALA A 676 -3.96 -25.95 -17.50
C ALA A 676 -5.45 -25.58 -17.37
N LEU A 677 -6.14 -25.38 -18.50
CA LEU A 677 -7.58 -25.10 -18.52
C LEU A 677 -8.41 -26.27 -17.94
N ASN A 678 -8.03 -27.52 -18.22
CA ASN A 678 -8.69 -28.68 -17.64
C ASN A 678 -8.45 -28.74 -16.11
N ILE A 679 -7.22 -28.51 -15.64
CA ILE A 679 -6.89 -28.48 -14.19
C ILE A 679 -7.75 -27.44 -13.46
N VAL A 680 -7.79 -26.20 -13.94
CA VAL A 680 -8.54 -25.11 -13.29
C VAL A 680 -10.06 -25.33 -13.39
N SER A 681 -10.54 -25.97 -14.46
CA SER A 681 -11.97 -26.26 -14.60
C SER A 681 -12.46 -27.35 -13.63
N GLU A 682 -11.61 -28.30 -13.25
CA GLU A 682 -11.94 -29.34 -12.26
C GLU A 682 -12.02 -28.77 -10.83
N LYS A 683 -11.14 -27.81 -10.49
CA LYS A 683 -11.12 -27.09 -9.22
C LYS A 683 -10.90 -25.59 -9.47
N PRO A 684 -11.97 -24.81 -9.62
CA PRO A 684 -11.87 -23.38 -9.89
C PRO A 684 -11.12 -22.66 -8.77
N ASP A 685 -10.15 -21.85 -9.16
CA ASP A 685 -9.46 -20.92 -8.26
C ASP A 685 -10.41 -19.76 -7.92
N ILE A 686 -10.58 -19.47 -6.62
CA ILE A 686 -11.42 -18.36 -6.15
C ILE A 686 -10.92 -17.02 -6.71
N ASN A 687 -9.61 -16.87 -6.88
CA ASN A 687 -8.98 -15.64 -7.35
C ASN A 687 -8.97 -15.53 -8.89
N PHE A 688 -9.24 -16.62 -9.61
CA PHE A 688 -9.29 -16.65 -11.07
C PHE A 688 -10.36 -17.66 -11.57
N PRO A 689 -11.65 -17.35 -11.38
CA PRO A 689 -12.74 -18.28 -11.66
C PRO A 689 -12.99 -18.36 -13.17
N ILE A 690 -12.22 -19.19 -13.86
CA ILE A 690 -12.46 -19.57 -15.25
C ILE A 690 -13.10 -20.95 -15.31
N LYS A 691 -14.13 -21.08 -16.15
CA LYS A 691 -14.79 -22.35 -16.46
C LYS A 691 -14.65 -22.65 -17.95
N LYS A 692 -14.17 -23.84 -18.29
CA LYS A 692 -14.26 -24.38 -19.65
C LYS A 692 -15.72 -24.65 -20.00
N ILE A 693 -16.21 -24.05 -21.08
CA ILE A 693 -17.52 -24.33 -21.64
C ILE A 693 -17.34 -25.25 -22.83
N GLU A 694 -17.80 -26.50 -22.72
CA GLU A 694 -17.82 -27.44 -23.83
C GLU A 694 -19.09 -27.25 -24.65
N VAL A 695 -18.95 -26.83 -25.90
CA VAL A 695 -20.09 -26.53 -26.76
C VAL A 695 -20.44 -27.76 -27.60
N PRO A 696 -21.69 -28.27 -27.55
CA PRO A 696 -22.15 -29.36 -28.42
C PRO A 696 -22.00 -29.00 -29.89
N SER A 697 -21.74 -30.01 -30.74
CA SER A 697 -21.69 -29.81 -32.19
C SER A 697 -23.07 -29.53 -32.80
N ASP A 698 -24.16 -29.86 -32.09
CA ASP A 698 -25.53 -29.58 -32.48
C ASP A 698 -25.90 -28.11 -32.18
N PRO A 699 -26.27 -27.30 -33.18
CA PRO A 699 -26.58 -25.87 -33.02
C PRO A 699 -27.68 -25.55 -31.99
N GLU A 700 -28.73 -26.36 -31.87
CA GLU A 700 -29.84 -26.09 -30.93
C GLU A 700 -29.40 -26.35 -29.49
N LEU A 701 -28.72 -27.47 -29.25
CA LEU A 701 -28.14 -27.80 -27.94
C LEU A 701 -27.01 -26.83 -27.56
N MET A 702 -26.26 -26.33 -28.54
CA MET A 702 -25.27 -25.26 -28.36
C MET A 702 -25.93 -23.98 -27.85
N PHE A 703 -27.00 -23.53 -28.50
CA PHE A 703 -27.71 -22.31 -28.09
C PHE A 703 -28.26 -22.43 -26.67
N GLN A 704 -28.94 -23.55 -26.37
CA GLN A 704 -29.51 -23.78 -25.05
C GLN A 704 -28.42 -23.79 -23.98
N LYS A 705 -27.29 -24.49 -24.23
CA LYS A 705 -26.17 -24.54 -23.28
C LYS A 705 -25.52 -23.18 -23.05
N ILE A 706 -25.34 -22.38 -24.10
CA ILE A 706 -24.83 -21.01 -23.96
C ILE A 706 -25.81 -20.16 -23.14
N LYS A 707 -27.11 -20.20 -23.46
CA LYS A 707 -28.15 -19.48 -22.73
C LYS A 707 -28.19 -19.86 -21.24
N ASP A 708 -28.13 -21.14 -20.94
CA ASP A 708 -28.15 -21.65 -19.56
C ASP A 708 -26.91 -21.22 -18.75
N GLU A 709 -25.75 -21.10 -19.39
CA GLU A 709 -24.52 -20.60 -18.75
C GLU A 709 -24.54 -19.08 -18.56
N PHE A 710 -25.00 -18.30 -19.55
CA PHE A 710 -25.05 -16.82 -19.46
C PHE A 710 -26.17 -16.31 -18.55
N SER A 711 -27.30 -17.02 -18.44
CA SER A 711 -28.42 -16.65 -17.56
C SER A 711 -28.14 -16.82 -16.07
N GLN A 712 -27.08 -17.56 -15.70
CA GLN A 712 -26.61 -17.67 -14.32
C GLN A 712 -25.91 -16.40 -13.81
N PHE A 713 -25.56 -15.47 -14.70
CA PHE A 713 -24.92 -14.20 -14.34
C PHE A 713 -25.97 -13.08 -14.23
N ASP A 714 -26.39 -12.77 -13.00
CA ASP A 714 -27.35 -11.69 -12.71
C ASP A 714 -26.72 -10.28 -12.80
N TYR A 715 -26.20 -9.95 -13.98
CA TYR A 715 -25.54 -8.67 -14.24
C TYR A 715 -26.55 -7.51 -14.39
N GLN A 716 -27.74 -7.82 -14.92
CA GLN A 716 -28.79 -6.85 -15.22
C GLN A 716 -29.39 -6.24 -13.94
N SER A 717 -29.64 -7.03 -12.89
CA SER A 717 -30.23 -6.50 -11.65
C SER A 717 -29.29 -5.50 -10.94
N ARG A 718 -27.97 -5.75 -10.98
CA ARG A 718 -26.96 -4.86 -10.39
C ARG A 718 -26.86 -3.54 -11.15
N GLU A 719 -26.77 -3.57 -12.47
CA GLU A 719 -26.69 -2.35 -13.29
C GLU A 719 -27.93 -1.46 -13.11
N GLU A 720 -29.12 -2.07 -13.13
CA GLU A 720 -30.37 -1.35 -12.90
C GLU A 720 -30.41 -0.70 -11.51
N ASN A 721 -29.95 -1.39 -10.47
CA ASN A 721 -29.87 -0.83 -9.12
C ASN A 721 -28.94 0.39 -9.04
N ILE A 722 -27.78 0.35 -9.72
CA ILE A 722 -26.82 1.47 -9.73
C ILE A 722 -27.41 2.67 -10.49
N ILE A 723 -28.00 2.43 -11.67
CA ILE A 723 -28.57 3.48 -12.52
C ILE A 723 -29.74 4.18 -11.82
N ASN A 724 -30.61 3.40 -11.16
CA ASN A 724 -31.81 3.91 -10.49
C ASN A 724 -31.54 4.60 -9.14
N CYS A 725 -30.32 4.50 -8.59
CA CYS A 725 -29.99 5.11 -7.31
C CYS A 725 -29.84 6.63 -7.43
N GLN A 726 -30.86 7.42 -7.09
CA GLN A 726 -30.86 8.87 -7.33
C GLN A 726 -29.85 9.67 -6.48
N ASN A 727 -29.46 9.15 -5.30
CA ASN A 727 -28.61 9.88 -4.35
C ASN A 727 -27.10 9.71 -4.59
N VAL A 728 -26.69 8.95 -5.61
CA VAL A 728 -25.28 8.68 -5.90
C VAL A 728 -24.81 9.61 -7.03
N PRO A 729 -23.71 10.36 -6.85
CA PRO A 729 -23.13 11.21 -7.89
C PRO A 729 -22.78 10.44 -9.17
N LEU A 730 -22.75 11.15 -10.30
CA LEU A 730 -22.48 10.60 -11.63
C LEU A 730 -21.12 9.91 -11.68
N TYR A 731 -20.09 10.51 -11.07
CA TYR A 731 -18.72 9.98 -11.11
C TYR A 731 -18.61 8.63 -10.38
N LEU A 732 -19.28 8.50 -9.23
CA LEU A 732 -19.30 7.26 -8.47
C LEU A 732 -20.08 6.16 -9.20
N LYS A 733 -21.22 6.51 -9.81
CA LYS A 733 -21.99 5.58 -10.64
C LYS A 733 -21.17 5.01 -11.79
N ALA A 734 -20.41 5.87 -12.47
CA ALA A 734 -19.61 5.44 -13.63
C ALA A 734 -18.53 4.43 -13.25
N ASN A 735 -17.83 4.66 -12.14
CA ASN A 735 -16.79 3.77 -11.65
C ASN A 735 -17.37 2.43 -11.14
N GLU A 736 -18.55 2.44 -10.50
CA GLU A 736 -19.18 1.22 -9.97
C GLU A 736 -19.88 0.35 -11.04
N LEU A 737 -20.30 0.92 -12.18
CA LEU A 737 -20.91 0.16 -13.28
C LEU A 737 -19.92 -0.80 -13.94
N GLU A 738 -18.79 -0.30 -14.45
CA GLU A 738 -17.73 -1.12 -15.02
C GLU A 738 -16.34 -0.58 -14.64
N LYS A 739 -15.74 -1.19 -13.62
CA LYS A 739 -14.37 -0.85 -13.17
C LYS A 739 -13.38 -1.05 -14.31
N GLY A 740 -12.60 0.00 -14.60
CA GLY A 740 -11.57 -0.02 -15.65
C GLY A 740 -12.05 0.28 -17.07
N LYS A 741 -13.36 0.50 -17.30
CA LYS A 741 -13.92 0.88 -18.62
C LYS A 741 -14.71 2.20 -18.57
N PRO A 742 -14.09 3.32 -18.16
CA PRO A 742 -14.81 4.57 -17.87
C PRO A 742 -15.60 5.10 -19.07
N VAL A 743 -15.05 5.04 -20.30
CA VAL A 743 -15.75 5.56 -21.49
C VAL A 743 -17.07 4.84 -21.74
N LYS A 744 -17.08 3.50 -21.61
CA LYS A 744 -18.29 2.71 -21.81
C LYS A 744 -19.34 3.00 -20.73
N SER A 745 -18.95 3.02 -19.45
CA SER A 745 -19.84 3.35 -18.34
C SER A 745 -20.45 4.74 -18.47
N ILE A 746 -19.64 5.74 -18.84
CA ILE A 746 -20.09 7.12 -18.99
C ILE A 746 -21.06 7.23 -20.17
N LEU A 747 -20.80 6.55 -21.28
CA LEU A 747 -21.74 6.52 -22.40
C LEU A 747 -23.07 5.90 -22.01
N GLN A 748 -23.06 4.80 -21.26
CA GLN A 748 -24.29 4.18 -20.74
C GLN A 748 -25.05 5.13 -19.82
N LEU A 749 -24.37 5.87 -18.95
CA LEU A 749 -24.99 6.83 -18.03
C LEU A 749 -25.55 8.06 -18.77
N LEU A 750 -24.75 8.70 -19.63
CA LEU A 750 -25.14 9.91 -20.37
C LEU A 750 -26.14 9.65 -21.49
N THR A 751 -26.42 8.39 -21.82
CA THR A 751 -27.52 8.00 -22.73
C THR A 751 -28.74 7.44 -21.98
N SER A 752 -28.67 7.30 -20.65
CA SER A 752 -29.77 6.82 -19.82
C SER A 752 -30.74 7.96 -19.46
N GLN A 753 -32.00 7.77 -19.83
CA GLN A 753 -33.09 8.68 -19.49
C GLN A 753 -33.24 8.87 -17.97
N VAL A 754 -33.03 7.81 -17.18
CA VAL A 754 -33.21 7.86 -15.71
C VAL A 754 -32.17 8.78 -15.08
N VAL A 755 -30.91 8.67 -15.50
CA VAL A 755 -29.79 9.43 -14.96
C VAL A 755 -29.90 10.90 -15.34
N ASN A 756 -30.13 11.17 -16.63
CA ASN A 756 -30.13 12.52 -17.15
C ASN A 756 -31.32 13.37 -16.69
N LYS A 757 -32.45 12.76 -16.30
CA LYS A 757 -33.57 13.49 -15.68
C LYS A 757 -33.19 14.20 -14.37
N SER A 758 -32.22 13.65 -13.64
CA SER A 758 -31.68 14.22 -12.40
C SER A 758 -30.35 14.95 -12.58
N LEU A 759 -29.76 14.92 -13.79
CA LEU A 759 -28.46 15.52 -14.04
C LEU A 759 -28.58 17.04 -14.08
N SER A 760 -27.94 17.72 -13.12
CA SER A 760 -27.83 19.17 -13.09
C SER A 760 -26.40 19.59 -13.42
N LEU A 761 -26.22 20.45 -14.42
CA LEU A 761 -24.92 21.00 -14.75
C LEU A 761 -24.51 22.09 -13.73
N PRO A 762 -23.25 22.13 -13.29
CA PRO A 762 -22.79 23.09 -12.30
C PRO A 762 -22.89 24.55 -12.74
N VAL A 763 -23.35 25.42 -11.82
CA VAL A 763 -23.32 26.88 -11.98
C VAL A 763 -22.01 27.41 -11.39
N GLY A 764 -21.00 27.51 -12.24
CA GLY A 764 -19.66 28.02 -11.89
C GLY A 764 -19.51 29.54 -12.01
N GLU A 765 -18.37 30.06 -11.56
CA GLU A 765 -18.06 31.49 -11.53
C GLU A 765 -17.48 32.03 -12.84
N ILE A 766 -16.98 31.16 -13.72
CA ILE A 766 -16.39 31.57 -15.00
C ILE A 766 -17.28 31.11 -16.15
N GLU A 767 -17.87 32.06 -16.86
CA GLU A 767 -18.71 31.77 -18.03
C GLU A 767 -17.89 31.49 -19.30
N HIS A 768 -16.80 32.23 -19.51
CA HIS A 768 -15.97 32.17 -20.71
C HIS A 768 -14.48 32.08 -20.35
N PRO A 769 -13.97 30.90 -20.00
CA PRO A 769 -12.56 30.72 -19.62
C PRO A 769 -11.64 30.84 -20.84
N GLU A 770 -10.50 31.53 -20.73
CA GLU A 770 -9.46 31.50 -21.80
C GLU A 770 -8.83 30.10 -21.95
N GLN A 771 -8.63 29.43 -20.81
CA GLN A 771 -8.17 28.04 -20.71
C GLN A 771 -8.94 27.32 -19.61
N PHE A 772 -9.18 26.03 -19.80
CA PHE A 772 -9.84 25.20 -18.81
C PHE A 772 -9.38 23.74 -18.93
N ILE A 773 -9.48 23.00 -17.84
CA ILE A 773 -9.26 21.56 -17.82
C ILE A 773 -10.59 20.83 -17.66
N THR A 774 -10.67 19.61 -18.18
CA THR A 774 -11.80 18.72 -17.93
C THR A 774 -11.34 17.26 -17.84
N ASP A 775 -12.18 16.43 -17.24
CA ASP A 775 -11.97 15.00 -17.10
C ASP A 775 -12.65 14.22 -18.25
N ILE A 776 -12.65 12.90 -18.13
CA ILE A 776 -13.24 11.99 -19.11
C ILE A 776 -14.76 12.20 -19.27
N HIS A 777 -15.48 12.57 -18.21
CA HIS A 777 -16.91 12.83 -18.27
C HIS A 777 -17.21 14.07 -19.09
N GLY A 778 -16.48 15.16 -18.85
CA GLY A 778 -16.64 16.40 -19.62
C GLY A 778 -16.25 16.24 -21.08
N ILE A 779 -15.17 15.53 -21.41
CA ILE A 779 -14.80 15.24 -22.81
C ILE A 779 -15.89 14.41 -23.50
N ILE A 780 -16.39 13.36 -22.86
CA ILE A 780 -17.45 12.53 -23.45
C ILE A 780 -18.73 13.34 -23.64
N TYR A 781 -19.06 14.22 -22.69
CA TYR A 781 -20.18 15.15 -22.83
C TYR A 781 -19.99 16.08 -24.05
N PHE A 782 -18.81 16.67 -24.25
CA PHE A 782 -18.52 17.47 -25.44
C PHE A 782 -18.61 16.63 -26.72
N ALA A 783 -18.21 15.36 -26.67
CA ALA A 783 -18.26 14.48 -27.82
C ALA A 783 -19.69 14.05 -28.19
N LEU A 784 -20.53 13.75 -27.20
CA LEU A 784 -21.93 13.43 -27.39
C LEU A 784 -22.73 14.62 -27.92
N THR A 785 -22.44 15.83 -27.43
CA THR A 785 -23.12 17.07 -27.83
C THR A 785 -22.56 17.70 -29.11
N ARG A 786 -21.54 17.08 -29.73
CA ARG A 786 -20.84 17.63 -30.91
C ARG A 786 -20.27 19.03 -30.70
N ALA A 787 -19.96 19.37 -29.46
CA ALA A 787 -19.29 20.63 -29.12
C ALA A 787 -17.86 20.68 -29.67
N ASP A 788 -17.28 19.54 -30.07
CA ASP A 788 -16.00 19.44 -30.78
C ASP A 788 -15.92 20.42 -31.96
N ILE A 789 -17.00 20.55 -32.73
CA ILE A 789 -17.03 21.36 -33.96
C ILE A 789 -16.85 22.85 -33.69
N THR A 790 -17.42 23.37 -32.60
CA THR A 790 -17.36 24.79 -32.25
C THR A 790 -16.18 25.07 -31.34
N LEU A 791 -15.87 24.17 -30.40
CA LEU A 791 -14.73 24.30 -29.50
C LEU A 791 -13.41 24.31 -30.28
N CYS A 792 -13.20 23.40 -31.25
CA CYS A 792 -11.96 23.37 -32.04
C CYS A 792 -11.76 24.59 -32.95
N LYS A 793 -12.82 25.38 -33.18
CA LYS A 793 -12.77 26.64 -33.94
C LYS A 793 -12.68 27.88 -33.05
N SER A 794 -12.81 27.69 -31.74
CA SER A 794 -12.75 28.75 -30.76
C SER A 794 -11.30 29.12 -30.44
N ARG A 795 -11.11 30.10 -29.54
CA ARG A 795 -9.79 30.43 -28.97
C ARG A 795 -9.54 29.79 -27.61
N TYR A 796 -10.47 28.96 -27.11
CA TYR A 796 -10.40 28.39 -25.78
C TYR A 796 -9.38 27.26 -25.73
N LYS A 797 -8.45 27.30 -24.79
CA LYS A 797 -7.49 26.20 -24.60
C LYS A 797 -8.10 25.09 -23.76
N LEU A 798 -8.26 23.92 -24.35
CA LEU A 798 -8.73 22.72 -23.66
C LEU A 798 -7.52 21.93 -23.15
N ILE A 799 -7.45 21.73 -21.83
CA ILE A 799 -6.42 20.90 -21.20
C ILE A 799 -7.06 19.58 -20.74
N ILE A 800 -6.33 18.48 -20.90
CA ILE A 800 -6.71 17.15 -20.38
C ILE A 800 -5.49 16.50 -19.73
N THR A 801 -5.70 15.55 -18.82
CA THR A 801 -4.57 14.82 -18.22
C THR A 801 -4.09 13.65 -19.10
N ASN A 802 -2.85 13.20 -18.90
CA ASN A 802 -2.33 11.98 -19.54
C ASN A 802 -3.23 10.76 -19.26
N GLU A 803 -3.79 10.67 -18.06
CA GLU A 803 -4.69 9.62 -17.63
C GLU A 803 -6.00 9.67 -18.43
N THR A 804 -6.59 10.86 -18.58
CA THR A 804 -7.78 11.09 -19.42
C THR A 804 -7.54 10.65 -20.86
N LYS A 805 -6.42 11.07 -21.45
CA LYS A 805 -6.03 10.64 -22.80
C LYS A 805 -5.91 9.12 -22.89
N THR A 806 -5.25 8.50 -21.92
CA THR A 806 -5.06 7.04 -21.88
C THR A 806 -6.39 6.30 -21.84
N CYS A 807 -7.36 6.78 -21.05
CA CYS A 807 -8.71 6.20 -21.00
C CYS A 807 -9.39 6.24 -22.38
N ILE A 808 -9.26 7.35 -23.12
CA ILE A 808 -9.85 7.51 -24.46
C ILE A 808 -9.12 6.64 -25.47
N ASP A 809 -7.78 6.68 -25.51
CA ASP A 809 -6.96 5.90 -26.44
C ASP A 809 -7.18 4.39 -26.28
N ASN A 810 -7.38 3.93 -25.04
CA ASN A 810 -7.69 2.53 -24.74
C ASN A 810 -9.05 2.14 -25.32
N TRP A 811 -10.08 2.95 -25.11
CA TRP A 811 -11.43 2.69 -25.64
C TRP A 811 -11.45 2.74 -27.17
N LEU A 812 -10.80 3.74 -27.78
CA LEU A 812 -10.65 3.83 -29.24
C LEU A 812 -9.98 2.58 -29.80
N THR A 813 -8.89 2.13 -29.17
CA THR A 813 -8.19 0.90 -29.58
C THR A 813 -9.08 -0.34 -29.46
N GLU A 814 -9.96 -0.41 -28.46
CA GLU A 814 -10.91 -1.51 -28.27
C GLU A 814 -11.96 -1.54 -29.39
N VAL A 815 -12.64 -0.42 -29.66
CA VAL A 815 -13.72 -0.35 -30.66
C VAL A 815 -13.23 -0.36 -32.11
N GLU A 816 -11.96 0.00 -32.35
CA GLU A 816 -11.31 -0.07 -33.66
C GLU A 816 -10.71 -1.42 -33.98
N ASN A 817 -10.74 -2.36 -33.03
CA ASN A 817 -10.17 -3.68 -33.23
C ASN A 817 -10.90 -4.41 -34.37
N PRO A 818 -10.21 -4.80 -35.46
CA PRO A 818 -10.83 -5.54 -36.57
C PRO A 818 -11.34 -6.93 -36.16
N SER A 819 -10.89 -7.43 -35.01
CA SER A 819 -11.31 -8.72 -34.44
C SER A 819 -12.29 -8.56 -33.26
N TYR A 820 -12.92 -7.39 -33.11
CA TYR A 820 -13.92 -7.16 -32.07
C TYR A 820 -15.10 -8.13 -32.21
N LEU A 821 -15.41 -8.82 -31.12
CA LEU A 821 -16.58 -9.68 -31.00
C LEU A 821 -17.10 -9.60 -29.57
N SER A 822 -18.37 -9.21 -29.42
CA SER A 822 -19.11 -9.41 -28.17
C SER A 822 -20.37 -10.19 -28.44
N ILE A 823 -20.72 -11.08 -27.53
CA ILE A 823 -21.93 -11.90 -27.61
C ILE A 823 -22.78 -11.58 -26.38
N GLY A 824 -24.08 -11.39 -26.57
CA GLY A 824 -25.02 -11.18 -25.50
C GLY A 824 -26.34 -11.88 -25.78
N VAL A 825 -27.18 -11.98 -24.75
CA VAL A 825 -28.54 -12.51 -24.84
C VAL A 825 -29.51 -11.37 -24.55
N ARG A 826 -30.45 -11.12 -25.46
CA ARG A 826 -31.51 -10.13 -25.30
C ARG A 826 -32.81 -10.69 -25.84
N ASP A 827 -33.89 -10.57 -25.07
CA ASP A 827 -35.24 -11.00 -25.45
C ASP A 827 -35.26 -12.42 -26.06
N ASP A 828 -34.59 -13.36 -25.40
CA ASP A 828 -34.46 -14.77 -25.81
C ASP A 828 -33.67 -15.04 -27.12
N HIS A 829 -32.94 -14.05 -27.62
CA HIS A 829 -32.07 -14.18 -28.80
C HIS A 829 -30.61 -13.89 -28.45
N LEU A 830 -29.70 -14.67 -29.03
CA LEU A 830 -28.27 -14.42 -28.96
C LEU A 830 -27.91 -13.41 -30.05
N PHE A 831 -27.41 -12.25 -29.63
CA PHE A 831 -26.92 -11.24 -30.55
C PHE A 831 -25.40 -11.20 -30.49
N ARG A 832 -24.78 -10.98 -31.65
CA ARG A 832 -23.35 -10.71 -31.77
C ARG A 832 -23.17 -9.28 -32.21
N ILE A 833 -22.19 -8.60 -31.64
CA ILE A 833 -21.71 -7.32 -32.14
C ILE A 833 -20.33 -7.60 -32.72
N THR A 834 -20.20 -7.40 -34.02
CA THR A 834 -18.94 -7.54 -34.74
C THR A 834 -18.19 -6.22 -34.78
N ALA A 835 -16.95 -6.24 -35.28
CA ALA A 835 -16.18 -5.04 -35.56
C ALA A 835 -16.93 -4.03 -36.46
N GLU A 836 -17.68 -4.50 -37.46
CA GLU A 836 -18.45 -3.61 -38.35
C GLU A 836 -19.60 -2.92 -37.59
N ASP A 837 -20.33 -3.68 -36.76
CA ASP A 837 -21.45 -3.17 -35.98
C ASP A 837 -21.02 -2.11 -34.96
N ILE A 838 -19.96 -2.39 -34.19
CA ILE A 838 -19.46 -1.44 -33.18
C ILE A 838 -18.86 -0.20 -33.83
N GLN A 839 -18.13 -0.35 -34.94
CA GLN A 839 -17.52 0.79 -35.63
C GLN A 839 -18.57 1.69 -36.27
N SER A 840 -19.62 1.11 -36.85
CA SER A 840 -20.76 1.85 -37.41
C SER A 840 -21.51 2.63 -36.32
N SER A 841 -21.88 1.95 -35.22
CA SER A 841 -22.62 2.57 -34.11
C SER A 841 -21.83 3.64 -33.36
N THR A 842 -20.50 3.52 -33.27
CA THR A 842 -19.64 4.48 -32.55
C THR A 842 -18.98 5.53 -33.45
N ALA A 843 -19.22 5.53 -34.77
CA ALA A 843 -18.52 6.38 -35.72
C ALA A 843 -18.57 7.88 -35.36
N SER A 844 -19.74 8.39 -34.96
CA SER A 844 -19.90 9.81 -34.63
C SER A 844 -19.08 10.22 -33.42
N ILE A 845 -19.11 9.43 -32.35
CA ILE A 845 -18.39 9.78 -31.12
C ILE A 845 -16.88 9.57 -31.26
N ARG A 846 -16.44 8.53 -31.98
CA ARG A 846 -15.02 8.34 -32.31
C ARG A 846 -14.45 9.53 -33.06
N ASN A 847 -15.14 10.00 -34.10
CA ASN A 847 -14.73 11.19 -34.85
C ASN A 847 -14.63 12.42 -33.95
N SER A 848 -15.61 12.61 -33.06
CA SER A 848 -15.62 13.74 -32.14
C SER A 848 -14.50 13.67 -31.09
N LEU A 849 -14.21 12.48 -30.56
CA LEU A 849 -13.12 12.28 -29.60
C LEU A 849 -11.76 12.49 -30.26
N ASN A 850 -11.56 11.98 -31.47
CA ASN A 850 -10.32 12.23 -32.23
C ASN A 850 -10.12 13.73 -32.49
N ASN A 851 -11.16 14.47 -32.89
CA ASN A 851 -11.07 15.93 -33.06
C ASN A 851 -10.67 16.64 -31.75
N LEU A 852 -11.25 16.24 -30.62
CA LEU A 852 -10.93 16.83 -29.31
C LEU A 852 -9.52 16.48 -28.86
N LEU A 853 -9.06 15.24 -29.09
CA LEU A 853 -7.70 14.80 -28.78
C LEU A 853 -6.64 15.54 -29.60
N ASP A 854 -6.94 15.82 -30.88
CA ASP A 854 -6.06 16.60 -31.76
C ASP A 854 -6.00 18.09 -31.36
N TYR A 855 -7.06 18.60 -30.74
CA TYR A 855 -7.18 20.00 -30.32
C TYR A 855 -6.61 20.27 -28.91
N CYS A 856 -6.73 19.32 -27.99
CA CYS A 856 -6.39 19.52 -26.59
C CYS A 856 -4.89 19.55 -26.29
N GLU A 857 -4.51 20.26 -25.23
CA GLU A 857 -3.20 20.18 -24.61
C GLU A 857 -3.20 19.08 -23.54
N VAL A 858 -2.28 18.12 -23.66
CA VAL A 858 -2.21 16.99 -22.73
C VAL A 858 -1.13 17.28 -21.70
N HIS A 859 -1.54 17.48 -20.44
CA HIS A 859 -0.62 17.82 -19.36
C HIS A 859 -0.46 16.66 -18.38
N SER A 860 0.73 16.57 -17.79
CA SER A 860 0.97 15.72 -16.62
C SER A 860 0.51 16.43 -15.35
N VAL A 861 -0.03 15.68 -14.40
CA VAL A 861 -0.34 16.20 -13.06
C VAL A 861 0.96 16.66 -12.40
N PRO A 862 1.04 17.91 -11.89
CA PRO A 862 2.20 18.36 -11.12
C PRO A 862 2.44 17.47 -9.90
N VAL A 863 3.71 17.30 -9.52
CA VAL A 863 4.08 16.57 -8.32
C VAL A 863 3.96 17.50 -7.12
N ALA A 864 3.00 17.23 -6.24
CA ALA A 864 2.78 17.89 -4.97
C ALA A 864 2.09 16.91 -4.01
N ASP A 865 2.12 17.21 -2.71
CA ASP A 865 1.43 16.41 -1.71
C ASP A 865 -0.09 16.47 -1.90
N THR A 866 -0.71 15.31 -2.12
CA THR A 866 -2.17 15.22 -2.31
C THR A 866 -2.89 15.45 -0.97
N PRO A 867 -3.96 16.26 -0.91
CA PRO A 867 -4.77 16.41 0.31
C PRO A 867 -5.43 15.10 0.76
N ASP A 868 -5.45 14.84 2.08
CA ASP A 868 -5.94 13.57 2.65
C ASP A 868 -7.42 13.31 2.35
N THR A 869 -8.21 14.37 2.31
CA THR A 869 -9.64 14.34 1.94
C THR A 869 -9.87 13.83 0.52
N LEU A 870 -9.00 14.17 -0.42
CA LEU A 870 -9.06 13.63 -1.80
C LEU A 870 -8.58 12.17 -1.86
N LEU A 871 -7.58 11.79 -1.04
CA LEU A 871 -7.12 10.40 -0.95
C LEU A 871 -8.23 9.47 -0.43
N ASN A 872 -9.02 9.91 0.55
CA ASN A 872 -10.13 9.13 1.12
C ASN A 872 -11.22 8.78 0.10
N VAL A 873 -11.34 9.53 -1.00
CA VAL A 873 -12.34 9.26 -2.06
C VAL A 873 -11.75 8.59 -3.31
N LYS A 874 -10.42 8.37 -3.35
CA LYS A 874 -9.70 7.86 -4.52
C LYS A 874 -10.27 6.56 -5.07
N GLU A 875 -10.62 5.61 -4.21
CA GLU A 875 -11.11 4.29 -4.62
C GLU A 875 -12.46 4.33 -5.35
N PHE A 876 -13.24 5.40 -5.14
CA PHE A 876 -14.54 5.58 -5.76
C PHE A 876 -14.47 6.33 -7.10
N LEU A 877 -13.32 6.88 -7.44
CA LEU A 877 -13.12 7.67 -8.66
C LEU A 877 -12.35 6.87 -9.71
N ASP A 878 -12.70 7.09 -10.98
CA ASP A 878 -11.85 6.62 -12.05
C ASP A 878 -10.54 7.44 -12.12
N THR A 879 -9.55 6.87 -12.79
CA THR A 879 -8.20 7.44 -12.86
C THR A 879 -8.18 8.84 -13.51
N SER A 880 -9.07 9.11 -14.47
CA SER A 880 -9.14 10.42 -15.15
C SER A 880 -9.75 11.50 -14.26
N VAL A 881 -10.82 11.19 -13.52
CA VAL A 881 -11.42 12.15 -12.59
C VAL A 881 -10.42 12.50 -11.49
N TYR A 882 -9.80 11.48 -10.88
CA TYR A 882 -8.84 11.66 -9.81
C TYR A 882 -7.63 12.51 -10.24
N SER A 883 -7.02 12.21 -11.39
CA SER A 883 -5.87 12.99 -11.91
C SER A 883 -6.25 14.44 -12.23
N THR A 884 -7.45 14.65 -12.78
CA THR A 884 -7.94 15.99 -13.13
C THR A 884 -8.18 16.84 -11.89
N MET A 885 -8.82 16.28 -10.85
CA MET A 885 -9.01 16.96 -9.57
C MET A 885 -7.67 17.35 -8.94
N LYS A 886 -6.66 16.46 -8.96
CA LYS A 886 -5.30 16.78 -8.50
C LYS A 886 -4.68 17.92 -9.30
N TYR A 887 -4.78 17.88 -10.62
CA TYR A 887 -4.25 18.94 -11.48
C TYR A 887 -4.88 20.30 -11.15
N VAL A 888 -6.20 20.33 -10.96
CA VAL A 888 -6.94 21.55 -10.60
C VAL A 888 -6.49 22.07 -9.22
N LEU A 889 -6.34 21.19 -8.22
CA LEU A 889 -5.86 21.58 -6.89
C LEU A 889 -4.47 22.21 -6.94
N PHE A 890 -3.57 21.68 -7.76
CA PHE A 890 -2.17 22.13 -7.79
C PHE A 890 -1.93 23.34 -8.70
N THR A 891 -2.76 23.54 -9.73
CA THR A 891 -2.56 24.62 -10.73
C THR A 891 -3.59 25.73 -10.66
N LYS A 892 -4.71 25.53 -9.96
CA LYS A 892 -5.89 26.41 -9.93
C LYS A 892 -6.49 26.70 -11.31
N THR A 893 -6.22 25.84 -12.29
CA THR A 893 -6.82 25.94 -13.63
C THR A 893 -8.34 25.80 -13.54
N PRO A 894 -9.13 26.65 -14.23
CA PRO A 894 -10.58 26.52 -14.24
C PRO A 894 -11.05 25.12 -14.63
N TYR A 895 -11.97 24.56 -13.85
CA TYR A 895 -12.44 23.19 -14.04
C TYR A 895 -13.82 23.17 -14.71
N PHE A 896 -13.90 22.57 -15.90
CA PHE A 896 -15.17 22.19 -16.50
C PHE A 896 -15.58 20.80 -16.01
N ILE A 897 -16.65 20.76 -15.23
CA ILE A 897 -17.19 19.58 -14.57
C ILE A 897 -18.69 19.48 -14.86
N ILE A 898 -19.19 18.26 -15.04
CA ILE A 898 -20.62 18.01 -15.31
C ILE A 898 -21.37 17.43 -14.08
N ASP A 899 -20.65 17.10 -13.01
CA ASP A 899 -21.21 16.59 -11.76
C ASP A 899 -21.19 17.67 -10.68
N ASP A 900 -22.38 18.16 -10.33
CA ASP A 900 -22.59 19.22 -9.34
C ASP A 900 -22.09 18.86 -7.93
N SER A 901 -22.24 17.59 -7.51
CA SER A 901 -21.78 17.15 -6.20
C SER A 901 -20.25 17.18 -6.10
N PHE A 902 -19.56 16.76 -7.16
CA PHE A 902 -18.10 16.83 -7.22
C PHE A 902 -17.57 18.25 -7.41
N SER A 903 -18.36 19.15 -8.01
CA SER A 903 -18.05 20.58 -8.06
C SER A 903 -18.05 21.21 -6.66
N ALA A 904 -18.99 20.80 -5.80
CA ALA A 904 -19.03 21.23 -4.40
C ALA A 904 -17.87 20.61 -3.59
N LEU A 905 -17.55 19.33 -3.83
CA LEU A 905 -16.43 18.66 -3.17
C LEU A 905 -15.11 19.36 -3.47
N ILE A 906 -14.77 19.60 -4.73
CA ILE A 906 -13.49 20.24 -5.10
C ILE A 906 -13.38 21.65 -4.51
N LYS A 907 -14.49 22.39 -4.41
CA LYS A 907 -14.57 23.69 -3.73
C LYS A 907 -14.39 23.61 -2.21
N SER A 908 -14.88 22.54 -1.59
CA SER A 908 -14.67 22.31 -0.16
C SER A 908 -13.21 21.97 0.17
N LEU A 909 -12.48 21.35 -0.78
CA LEU A 909 -11.05 21.09 -0.67
C LEU A 909 -10.23 22.38 -0.78
N ASP A 910 -10.61 23.26 -1.69
CA ASP A 910 -9.99 24.57 -1.85
C ASP A 910 -10.98 25.60 -2.43
N PRO A 911 -11.38 26.62 -1.65
CA PRO A 911 -12.32 27.65 -2.08
C PRO A 911 -11.85 28.48 -3.30
N GLU A 912 -10.54 28.58 -3.54
CA GLU A 912 -9.95 29.40 -4.61
C GLU A 912 -10.09 28.77 -6.01
N ILE A 913 -10.38 27.47 -6.09
CA ILE A 913 -10.57 26.76 -7.36
C ILE A 913 -11.77 27.34 -8.09
N LYS A 914 -11.61 27.77 -9.35
CA LYS A 914 -12.72 28.33 -10.13
C LYS A 914 -13.41 27.25 -10.95
N ILE A 915 -14.74 27.19 -10.88
CA ILE A 915 -15.55 26.27 -11.68
C ILE A 915 -16.05 27.00 -12.91
N VAL A 916 -15.97 26.34 -14.07
CA VAL A 916 -16.58 26.86 -15.30
C VAL A 916 -18.09 26.71 -15.19
N ASN A 917 -18.83 27.74 -15.55
CA ASN A 917 -20.28 27.68 -15.63
C ASN A 917 -20.67 26.76 -16.80
N SER A 918 -20.90 25.48 -16.49
CA SER A 918 -21.12 24.45 -17.48
C SER A 918 -22.38 24.72 -18.31
N ILE A 919 -23.40 25.37 -17.74
CA ILE A 919 -24.63 25.75 -18.46
C ILE A 919 -24.34 26.84 -19.50
N VAL A 920 -23.76 27.97 -19.07
CA VAL A 920 -23.53 29.13 -19.94
C VAL A 920 -22.48 28.79 -21.01
N PHE A 921 -21.39 28.13 -20.60
CA PHE A 921 -20.30 27.79 -21.50
C PHE A 921 -20.75 26.82 -22.61
N THR A 922 -21.46 25.74 -22.25
CA THR A 922 -21.97 24.79 -23.24
C THR A 922 -23.05 25.41 -24.12
N SER A 923 -23.92 26.27 -23.57
CA SER A 923 -24.92 27.00 -24.36
C SER A 923 -24.28 27.84 -25.45
N HIS A 924 -23.23 28.59 -25.12
CA HIS A 924 -22.45 29.37 -26.08
C HIS A 924 -21.82 28.49 -27.17
N LEU A 925 -21.24 27.34 -26.81
CA LEU A 925 -20.65 26.41 -27.79
C LEU A 925 -21.72 25.81 -28.72
N LEU A 926 -22.87 25.43 -28.18
CA LEU A 926 -23.92 24.72 -28.94
C LEU A 926 -24.77 25.67 -29.80
N GLU A 927 -24.91 26.94 -29.43
CA GLU A 927 -25.65 27.94 -30.20
C GLU A 927 -25.07 28.13 -31.62
N HIS A 928 -23.74 28.00 -31.76
CA HIS A 928 -23.03 28.21 -33.03
C HIS A 928 -22.97 26.96 -33.93
N LEU A 929 -23.62 25.87 -33.54
CA LEU A 929 -23.62 24.64 -34.34
C LEU A 929 -24.46 24.78 -35.62
N PRO A 930 -24.06 24.13 -36.74
CA PRO A 930 -24.89 24.04 -37.93
C PRO A 930 -26.23 23.34 -37.64
N LEU A 931 -27.30 23.82 -38.29
CA LEU A 931 -28.66 23.33 -38.08
C LEU A 931 -28.82 21.79 -38.15
N PRO A 932 -28.22 21.07 -39.12
CA PRO A 932 -28.35 19.60 -39.18
C PRO A 932 -27.79 18.88 -37.94
N ILE A 933 -26.78 19.45 -37.29
CA ILE A 933 -26.19 18.90 -36.06
C ILE A 933 -27.04 19.29 -34.86
N LYS A 934 -27.52 20.53 -34.80
CA LYS A 934 -28.49 20.96 -33.76
C LYS A 934 -29.72 20.06 -33.71
N LEU A 935 -30.28 19.69 -34.87
CA LEU A 935 -31.42 18.77 -34.95
C LEU A 935 -31.15 17.41 -34.31
N LYS A 936 -29.97 16.83 -34.56
CA LYS A 936 -29.54 15.57 -33.94
C LYS A 936 -29.37 15.71 -32.44
N ASN A 937 -28.80 16.83 -31.98
CA ASN A 937 -28.65 17.14 -30.56
C ASN A 937 -30.03 17.24 -29.88
N PHE A 938 -30.97 17.97 -30.47
CA PHE A 938 -32.34 18.08 -29.97
C PHE A 938 -33.03 16.72 -29.90
N GLN A 939 -32.83 15.87 -30.90
CA GLN A 939 -33.34 14.50 -30.88
C GLN A 939 -32.71 13.66 -29.76
N CYS A 940 -31.40 13.75 -29.58
CA CYS A 940 -30.70 13.10 -28.47
C CYS A 940 -31.21 13.57 -27.11
N HIS A 941 -31.44 14.88 -26.92
CA HIS A 941 -32.05 15.42 -25.69
C HIS A 941 -33.45 14.83 -25.45
N VAL A 942 -34.28 14.71 -26.49
CA VAL A 942 -35.62 14.14 -26.37
C VAL A 942 -35.59 12.65 -26.01
N GLU A 943 -34.65 11.89 -26.57
CA GLU A 943 -34.54 10.45 -26.34
C GLU A 943 -33.88 10.11 -24.99
N THR A 944 -32.90 10.90 -24.57
CA THR A 944 -32.02 10.58 -23.43
C THR A 944 -32.14 11.54 -22.25
N TYR A 945 -32.82 12.68 -22.39
CA TYR A 945 -32.85 13.79 -21.42
C TYR A 945 -31.50 14.46 -21.15
N LEU A 946 -30.45 14.13 -21.91
CA LEU A 946 -29.13 14.73 -21.73
C LEU A 946 -29.21 16.27 -21.80
N PRO A 947 -28.71 17.02 -20.80
CA PRO A 947 -28.81 18.48 -20.81
C PRO A 947 -28.15 19.08 -22.06
N MET A 948 -28.95 19.79 -22.87
CA MET A 948 -28.50 20.45 -24.09
C MET A 948 -29.16 21.82 -24.23
N HIS A 949 -28.44 22.78 -24.79
CA HIS A 949 -28.98 24.10 -25.06
C HIS A 949 -29.92 24.08 -26.27
N ILE A 950 -31.17 24.46 -26.05
CA ILE A 950 -32.20 24.64 -27.08
C ILE A 950 -32.74 26.06 -26.93
N SER A 951 -32.45 26.94 -27.90
CA SER A 951 -32.91 28.33 -27.81
C SER A 951 -34.39 28.45 -28.15
N TYR A 952 -35.06 29.48 -27.61
CA TYR A 952 -36.45 29.79 -27.99
C TYR A 952 -36.60 30.05 -29.50
N LYS A 953 -35.56 30.63 -30.13
CA LYS A 953 -35.53 30.84 -31.58
C LYS A 953 -35.50 29.52 -32.34
N ASP A 954 -34.71 28.55 -31.87
CA ASP A 954 -34.67 27.21 -32.46
C ASP A 954 -36.05 26.53 -32.35
N CYS A 955 -36.71 26.59 -31.18
CA CYS A 955 -38.06 26.03 -31.01
C CYS A 955 -39.08 26.66 -31.96
N ILE A 956 -39.10 28.00 -32.08
CA ILE A 956 -40.02 28.69 -33.01
C ILE A 956 -39.70 28.33 -34.47
N ALA A 957 -38.42 28.21 -34.83
CA ALA A 957 -38.02 27.81 -36.17
C ALA A 957 -38.45 26.37 -36.51
N LEU A 958 -38.36 25.43 -35.55
CA LEU A 958 -38.82 24.05 -35.70
C LEU A 958 -40.34 23.98 -35.85
N ALA A 959 -41.08 24.72 -35.03
CA ALA A 959 -42.54 24.79 -35.10
C ALA A 959 -43.03 25.33 -36.45
N ASN A 960 -42.30 26.27 -37.04
CA ASN A 960 -42.57 26.86 -38.35
C ASN A 960 -42.05 26.06 -39.54
N SER A 961 -41.45 24.88 -39.32
CA SER A 961 -40.86 24.08 -40.39
C SER A 961 -41.91 23.40 -41.27
N ASP A 962 -41.56 23.17 -42.54
CA ASP A 962 -42.35 22.35 -43.47
C ASP A 962 -42.08 20.84 -43.34
N ASP A 963 -41.21 20.43 -42.40
CA ASP A 963 -40.93 19.01 -42.10
C ASP A 963 -41.68 18.55 -40.85
N GLU A 964 -42.51 17.51 -41.00
CA GLU A 964 -43.26 16.86 -39.91
C GLU A 964 -42.38 16.41 -38.75
N LYS A 965 -41.15 15.95 -39.05
CA LYS A 965 -40.21 15.48 -38.02
C LYS A 965 -39.76 16.62 -37.12
N HIS A 966 -39.57 17.83 -37.68
CA HIS A 966 -39.19 19.01 -36.90
C HIS A 966 -40.32 19.47 -35.98
N VAL A 967 -41.56 19.50 -36.49
CA VAL A 967 -42.74 19.83 -35.68
C VAL A 967 -42.94 18.80 -34.57
N THR A 968 -42.80 17.51 -34.87
CA THR A 968 -42.89 16.44 -33.88
C THR A 968 -41.79 16.56 -32.81
N LEU A 969 -40.58 16.93 -33.22
CA LEU A 969 -39.45 17.11 -32.30
C LEU A 969 -39.69 18.25 -31.31
N VAL A 970 -40.12 19.43 -31.79
CA VAL A 970 -40.43 20.56 -30.88
C VAL A 970 -41.62 20.27 -29.98
N THR A 971 -42.63 19.53 -30.46
CA THR A 971 -43.73 19.05 -29.62
C THR A 971 -43.21 18.21 -28.45
N LYS A 972 -42.29 17.27 -28.70
CA LYS A 972 -41.67 16.48 -27.62
C LYS A 972 -40.82 17.33 -26.68
N ILE A 973 -40.10 18.33 -27.19
CA ILE A 973 -39.34 19.28 -26.36
C ILE A 973 -40.29 20.03 -25.41
N PHE A 974 -41.44 20.51 -25.89
CA PHE A 974 -42.43 21.17 -25.05
C PHE A 974 -43.12 20.23 -24.06
N GLN A 975 -43.22 18.94 -24.36
CA GLN A 975 -43.69 17.92 -23.40
C GLN A 975 -42.69 17.71 -22.26
N ILE A 976 -41.39 17.70 -22.57
CA ILE A 976 -40.32 17.60 -21.56
C ILE A 976 -40.26 18.85 -20.69
N HIS A 977 -40.32 20.02 -21.33
CA HIS A 977 -40.26 21.34 -20.68
C HIS A 977 -41.64 22.00 -20.72
N SER A 978 -42.61 21.47 -19.97
CA SER A 978 -44.00 21.95 -20.04
C SER A 978 -44.24 23.33 -19.42
N ASN A 979 -43.34 23.80 -18.55
CA ASN A 979 -43.39 25.15 -17.98
C ASN A 979 -41.97 25.76 -17.88
N PRO A 980 -41.38 26.18 -19.01
CA PRO A 980 -40.01 26.70 -19.05
C PRO A 980 -39.87 28.08 -18.40
N PHE A 981 -40.98 28.75 -18.04
CA PHE A 981 -40.97 30.08 -17.45
C PHE A 981 -41.68 30.09 -16.10
N ASN A 982 -41.04 30.62 -15.07
CA ASN A 982 -41.72 30.97 -13.81
C ASN A 982 -42.66 32.19 -13.94
N ASN A 983 -43.05 32.56 -15.17
CA ASN A 983 -43.90 33.70 -15.48
C ASN A 983 -44.89 33.31 -16.59
N PHE A 984 -46.18 33.29 -16.24
CA PHE A 984 -47.25 32.89 -17.14
C PHE A 984 -47.33 33.76 -18.40
N THR A 985 -47.15 35.08 -18.29
CA THR A 985 -47.24 35.99 -19.44
C THR A 985 -46.14 35.70 -20.47
N LYS A 986 -44.91 35.43 -20.02
CA LYS A 986 -43.80 35.03 -20.89
C LYS A 986 -44.06 33.67 -21.56
N LEU A 987 -44.60 32.71 -20.80
CA LEU A 987 -45.00 31.40 -21.33
C LEU A 987 -46.04 31.52 -22.45
N CYS A 988 -47.13 32.24 -22.19
CA CYS A 988 -48.16 32.50 -23.18
C CYS A 988 -47.60 33.18 -24.42
N SER A 989 -46.81 34.25 -24.23
CA SER A 989 -46.19 34.95 -25.35
C SER A 989 -45.33 34.02 -26.20
N PHE A 990 -44.46 33.20 -25.59
CA PHE A 990 -43.62 32.26 -26.30
C PHE A 990 -44.42 31.22 -27.10
N PHE A 991 -45.39 30.55 -26.46
CA PHE A 991 -46.22 29.56 -27.14
C PHE A 991 -47.07 30.18 -28.26
N THR A 992 -47.61 31.39 -28.07
CA THR A 992 -48.32 32.10 -29.14
C THR A 992 -47.41 32.32 -30.35
N HIS A 993 -46.15 32.74 -30.15
CA HIS A 993 -45.21 32.91 -31.26
C HIS A 993 -44.85 31.58 -31.95
N ALA A 994 -44.82 30.47 -31.21
CA ALA A 994 -44.52 29.15 -31.78
C ALA A 994 -45.67 28.59 -32.65
N ILE A 995 -46.94 28.85 -32.30
CA ILE A 995 -48.10 28.18 -32.93
C ILE A 995 -48.91 29.06 -33.89
N SER A 996 -48.80 30.39 -33.84
CA SER A 996 -49.68 31.28 -34.62
C SER A 996 -49.53 31.10 -36.14
N LEU A 997 -48.29 31.14 -36.65
CA LEU A 997 -48.01 30.96 -38.08
C LEU A 997 -48.33 29.52 -38.56
N PRO A 998 -47.93 28.44 -37.84
CA PRO A 998 -48.26 27.08 -38.25
C PRO A 998 -49.77 26.84 -38.33
N LEU A 999 -50.54 27.30 -37.34
CA LEU A 999 -52.01 27.17 -37.35
C LEU A 999 -52.66 27.96 -38.49
N PHE A 1000 -52.15 29.16 -38.78
CA PHE A 1000 -52.62 29.95 -39.92
C PHE A 1000 -52.37 29.23 -41.26
N LEU A 1001 -51.22 28.56 -41.41
CA LEU A 1001 -50.92 27.74 -42.57
C LEU A 1001 -51.83 26.50 -42.66
N VAL A 1002 -52.11 25.82 -41.55
CA VAL A 1002 -53.09 24.71 -41.50
C VAL A 1002 -54.46 25.18 -41.99
N TYR A 1003 -54.94 26.33 -41.50
CA TYR A 1003 -56.20 26.92 -41.95
C TYR A 1003 -56.23 27.25 -43.44
N ILE A 1004 -55.16 27.86 -43.98
CA ILE A 1004 -55.07 28.15 -45.43
C ILE A 1004 -55.10 26.86 -46.24
N ASN A 1005 -54.43 25.80 -45.78
CA ASN A 1005 -54.31 24.54 -46.50
C ASN A 1005 -55.60 23.72 -46.46
N HIS A 1006 -56.32 23.71 -45.34
CA HIS A 1006 -57.67 23.14 -45.27
C HIS A 1006 -58.62 23.73 -46.33
N ASN A 1007 -58.41 24.99 -46.71
CA ASN A 1007 -59.19 25.69 -47.73
C ASN A 1007 -58.62 25.56 -49.16
N LYS A 1008 -57.38 25.10 -49.36
CA LYS A 1008 -56.68 25.08 -50.67
C LYS A 1008 -56.12 23.71 -51.11
N GLY A 1009 -56.12 22.68 -50.26
CA GLY A 1009 -55.84 21.27 -50.62
C GLY A 1009 -54.40 20.93 -51.05
N ARG A 1010 -53.36 21.61 -50.53
CA ARG A 1010 -51.98 21.52 -51.05
C ARG A 1010 -50.89 20.98 -50.10
N ARG A 1011 -51.20 20.49 -48.89
CA ARG A 1011 -50.19 19.97 -47.92
C ARG A 1011 -50.48 18.54 -47.48
N LEU A 1012 -49.46 17.84 -46.96
CA LEU A 1012 -49.56 16.48 -46.43
C LEU A 1012 -50.36 16.49 -45.11
N LEU A 1013 -51.41 15.66 -45.01
CA LEU A 1013 -52.27 15.53 -43.82
C LEU A 1013 -51.51 15.25 -42.52
N SER A 1014 -50.38 14.56 -42.60
CA SER A 1014 -49.57 14.20 -41.43
C SER A 1014 -48.93 15.41 -40.74
N LEU A 1015 -48.54 16.43 -41.51
CA LEU A 1015 -47.95 17.66 -40.97
C LEU A 1015 -49.00 18.54 -40.28
N ASP A 1016 -50.20 18.63 -40.83
CA ASP A 1016 -51.30 19.35 -40.19
C ASP A 1016 -51.70 18.69 -38.87
N ASN A 1017 -51.69 17.35 -38.81
CA ASN A 1017 -51.89 16.60 -37.56
C ASN A 1017 -50.77 16.88 -36.54
N ALA A 1018 -49.51 16.93 -36.96
CA ALA A 1018 -48.38 17.25 -36.08
C ALA A 1018 -48.48 18.68 -35.51
N ILE A 1019 -48.96 19.64 -36.29
CA ILE A 1019 -49.19 21.03 -35.84
C ILE A 1019 -50.35 21.10 -34.84
N ILE A 1020 -51.44 20.34 -35.05
CA ILE A 1020 -52.53 20.25 -34.07
C ILE A 1020 -52.03 19.59 -32.76
N ALA A 1021 -51.18 18.57 -32.84
CA ALA A 1021 -50.57 17.97 -31.65
C ALA A 1021 -49.64 18.94 -30.90
N LEU A 1022 -48.89 19.78 -31.63
CA LEU A 1022 -48.10 20.87 -31.04
C LEU A 1022 -49.00 21.87 -30.31
N PHE A 1023 -50.08 22.30 -30.95
CA PHE A 1023 -51.07 23.19 -30.33
C PHE A 1023 -51.64 22.63 -29.03
N ASN A 1024 -52.10 21.37 -29.05
CA ASN A 1024 -52.61 20.70 -27.85
C ASN A 1024 -51.56 20.62 -26.74
N THR A 1025 -50.30 20.39 -27.10
CA THR A 1025 -49.18 20.37 -26.14
C THR A 1025 -48.96 21.76 -25.50
N CYS A 1026 -49.03 22.83 -26.28
CA CYS A 1026 -48.99 24.19 -25.75
C CYS A 1026 -50.18 24.46 -24.81
N CYS A 1027 -51.40 24.08 -25.20
CA CYS A 1027 -52.59 24.20 -24.34
C CYS A 1027 -52.42 23.43 -23.01
N GLN A 1028 -51.88 22.21 -23.06
CA GLN A 1028 -51.58 21.43 -21.86
C GLN A 1028 -50.54 22.13 -20.97
N GLY A 1029 -49.49 22.71 -21.55
CA GLY A 1029 -48.51 23.52 -20.81
C GLY A 1029 -49.13 24.74 -20.11
N ILE A 1030 -50.06 25.43 -20.78
CA ILE A 1030 -50.82 26.56 -20.20
C ILE A 1030 -51.73 26.11 -19.06
N VAL A 1031 -52.44 24.98 -19.22
CA VAL A 1031 -53.30 24.41 -18.17
C VAL A 1031 -52.46 24.05 -16.93
N ASN A 1032 -51.29 23.46 -17.13
CA ASN A 1032 -50.38 23.02 -16.07
C ASN A 1032 -49.59 24.16 -15.41
N ALA A 1033 -49.55 25.36 -15.99
CA ALA A 1033 -48.82 26.48 -15.42
C ALA A 1033 -49.45 26.96 -14.10
N SER A 1034 -48.62 27.20 -13.08
CA SER A 1034 -49.07 27.68 -11.77
C SER A 1034 -48.95 29.21 -11.67
N ASP A 1035 -50.08 29.91 -11.68
CA ASP A 1035 -50.14 31.38 -11.59
C ASP A 1035 -51.28 31.92 -10.70
N GLY A 1036 -51.94 31.03 -9.96
CA GLY A 1036 -53.05 31.35 -9.07
C GLY A 1036 -54.44 31.43 -9.74
N ARG A 1037 -54.53 31.40 -11.07
CA ARG A 1037 -55.82 31.34 -11.80
C ARG A 1037 -56.34 29.91 -11.95
N THR A 1038 -57.59 29.76 -12.42
CA THR A 1038 -58.13 28.47 -12.87
C THR A 1038 -57.56 28.05 -14.23
N ALA A 1039 -57.66 26.77 -14.57
CA ALA A 1039 -57.21 26.27 -15.88
C ALA A 1039 -57.99 26.92 -17.03
N GLU A 1040 -59.29 27.13 -16.83
CA GLU A 1040 -60.22 27.80 -17.74
C GLU A 1040 -59.80 29.25 -17.99
N GLU A 1041 -59.51 30.04 -16.94
CA GLU A 1041 -59.05 31.43 -17.07
C GLU A 1041 -57.70 31.53 -17.79
N ARG A 1042 -56.76 30.62 -17.49
CA ARG A 1042 -55.45 30.56 -18.17
C ARG A 1042 -55.62 30.24 -19.66
N LEU A 1043 -56.43 29.25 -19.99
CA LEU A 1043 -56.66 28.84 -21.36
C LEU A 1043 -57.37 29.93 -22.16
N VAL A 1044 -58.39 30.59 -21.59
CA VAL A 1044 -59.06 31.75 -22.23
C VAL A 1044 -58.08 32.89 -22.47
N ALA A 1045 -57.21 33.22 -21.50
CA ALA A 1045 -56.21 34.27 -21.67
C ALA A 1045 -55.22 33.96 -22.81
N PHE A 1046 -54.80 32.70 -22.93
CA PHE A 1046 -53.95 32.24 -24.03
C PHE A 1046 -54.65 32.30 -25.39
N THR A 1047 -55.92 31.87 -25.47
CA THR A 1047 -56.74 31.98 -26.68
C THR A 1047 -56.88 33.43 -27.15
N LYS A 1048 -57.13 34.36 -26.23
CA LYS A 1048 -57.20 35.80 -26.53
C LYS A 1048 -55.90 36.30 -27.14
N LEU A 1049 -54.75 35.93 -26.59
CA LEU A 1049 -53.43 36.33 -27.13
C LEU A 1049 -53.17 35.85 -28.56
N ILE A 1050 -53.69 34.68 -28.95
CA ILE A 1050 -53.57 34.17 -30.33
C ILE A 1050 -54.45 34.97 -31.29
N ILE A 1051 -55.63 35.39 -30.84
CA ILE A 1051 -56.64 36.08 -31.67
C ILE A 1051 -56.38 37.59 -31.75
N ASP A 1052 -55.96 38.23 -30.65
CA ASP A 1052 -55.76 39.69 -30.53
C ASP A 1052 -54.50 40.19 -31.27
N GLY A 1053 -53.61 39.29 -31.70
CA GLY A 1053 -52.33 39.64 -32.31
C GLY A 1053 -52.39 40.25 -33.72
N HIS A 1054 -53.43 39.99 -34.53
CA HIS A 1054 -53.50 40.43 -35.94
C HIS A 1054 -54.93 40.53 -36.50
N ILE A 1055 -55.12 41.26 -37.62
CA ILE A 1055 -56.37 41.32 -38.42
C ILE A 1055 -56.57 39.96 -39.12
N TYR A 1056 -57.05 38.96 -38.38
CA TYR A 1056 -57.33 37.64 -38.92
C TYR A 1056 -58.73 37.54 -39.55
N PRO A 1057 -58.91 36.76 -40.64
CA PRO A 1057 -60.24 36.48 -41.19
C PRO A 1057 -61.14 35.79 -40.15
N GLN A 1058 -62.45 36.12 -40.15
CA GLN A 1058 -63.42 35.51 -39.23
C GLN A 1058 -63.39 33.97 -39.27
N GLY A 1059 -63.13 33.39 -40.46
CA GLY A 1059 -63.02 31.94 -40.61
C GLY A 1059 -61.81 31.32 -39.90
N PHE A 1060 -60.69 32.05 -39.76
CA PHE A 1060 -59.54 31.60 -38.97
C PHE A 1060 -59.86 31.63 -37.48
N ILE A 1061 -60.54 32.68 -37.01
CA ILE A 1061 -60.98 32.80 -35.62
C ILE A 1061 -61.94 31.65 -35.25
N SER A 1062 -62.90 31.32 -36.14
CA SER A 1062 -63.79 30.16 -35.94
C SER A 1062 -63.03 28.83 -35.91
N PHE A 1063 -61.98 28.67 -36.74
CA PHE A 1063 -61.13 27.48 -36.73
C PHE A 1063 -60.37 27.34 -35.40
N ILE A 1064 -59.75 28.41 -34.91
CA ILE A 1064 -59.06 28.44 -33.62
C ILE A 1064 -60.02 28.06 -32.48
N PHE A 1065 -61.21 28.67 -32.42
CA PHE A 1065 -62.23 28.31 -31.42
C PHE A 1065 -62.69 26.85 -31.52
N SER A 1066 -62.80 26.29 -32.73
CA SER A 1066 -63.16 24.88 -32.92
C SER A 1066 -62.12 23.93 -32.32
N ILE A 1067 -60.83 24.19 -32.53
CA ILE A 1067 -59.76 23.34 -31.98
C ILE A 1067 -59.66 23.53 -30.46
N PHE A 1068 -59.76 24.77 -29.96
CA PHE A 1068 -59.81 25.03 -28.52
C PHE A 1068 -60.98 24.36 -27.82
N SER A 1069 -62.18 24.42 -28.42
CA SER A 1069 -63.37 23.74 -27.87
C SER A 1069 -63.19 22.22 -27.84
N SER A 1070 -62.54 21.65 -28.86
CA SER A 1070 -62.22 20.22 -28.91
C SER A 1070 -61.23 19.82 -27.80
N PHE A 1071 -60.19 20.64 -27.57
CA PHE A 1071 -59.25 20.44 -26.46
C PHE A 1071 -59.96 20.55 -25.10
N ALA A 1072 -60.72 21.63 -24.87
CA ALA A 1072 -61.43 21.87 -23.61
C ALA A 1072 -62.41 20.73 -23.28
N GLN A 1073 -63.14 20.23 -24.28
CA GLN A 1073 -64.03 19.07 -24.13
C GLN A 1073 -63.27 17.79 -23.79
N GLY A 1074 -62.13 17.53 -24.44
CA GLY A 1074 -61.28 16.37 -24.16
C GLY A 1074 -60.64 16.38 -22.78
N HIS A 1075 -60.47 17.56 -22.17
CA HIS A 1075 -59.88 17.76 -20.84
C HIS A 1075 -60.91 18.09 -19.74
N PHE A 1076 -62.22 17.93 -20.03
CA PHE A 1076 -63.33 18.17 -19.09
C PHE A 1076 -63.36 19.57 -18.45
N LEU A 1077 -62.92 20.60 -19.16
CA LEU A 1077 -62.96 22.00 -18.69
C LEU A 1077 -64.39 22.56 -18.77
N ASP A 1078 -64.73 23.53 -17.91
CA ASP A 1078 -66.05 24.17 -17.93
C ASP A 1078 -66.19 25.14 -19.12
N ILE A 1079 -66.69 24.62 -20.24
CA ILE A 1079 -66.93 25.37 -21.48
C ILE A 1079 -67.91 26.54 -21.26
N ASN A 1080 -68.91 26.40 -20.37
CA ASN A 1080 -69.86 27.48 -20.11
C ASN A 1080 -69.18 28.65 -19.40
N TYR A 1081 -68.35 28.35 -18.40
CA TYR A 1081 -67.54 29.34 -17.70
C TYR A 1081 -66.51 30.02 -18.62
N MET A 1082 -65.83 29.24 -19.48
CA MET A 1082 -64.91 29.79 -20.48
C MET A 1082 -65.60 30.74 -21.47
N ASN A 1083 -66.80 30.40 -21.94
CA ASN A 1083 -67.57 31.25 -22.85
C ASN A 1083 -67.96 32.60 -22.20
N LEU A 1084 -68.30 32.60 -20.89
CA LEU A 1084 -68.55 33.84 -20.14
C LEU A 1084 -67.31 34.74 -20.09
N LEU A 1085 -66.14 34.17 -19.79
CA LEU A 1085 -64.85 34.88 -19.74
C LEU A 1085 -64.43 35.45 -21.11
N ILE A 1086 -64.85 34.82 -22.21
CA ILE A 1086 -64.62 35.31 -23.57
C ILE A 1086 -65.54 36.51 -23.87
N SER A 1087 -66.80 36.49 -23.40
CA SER A 1087 -67.79 37.55 -23.63
C SER A 1087 -67.64 38.81 -22.74
N ASP A 1088 -66.98 38.72 -21.58
CA ASP A 1088 -66.89 39.81 -20.58
C ASP A 1088 -65.96 41.00 -20.96
N VAL A 1089 -65.43 41.08 -22.19
CA VAL A 1089 -64.46 42.12 -22.61
C VAL A 1089 -65.02 43.13 -23.63
N THR A 1090 -66.27 43.03 -24.07
CA THR A 1090 -66.88 44.10 -24.90
C THR A 1090 -67.35 45.33 -24.11
N THR A 1091 -67.13 45.40 -22.80
CA THR A 1091 -67.53 46.55 -21.96
C THR A 1091 -66.49 46.91 -20.91
N THR A 1092 -65.46 47.66 -21.28
CA THR A 1092 -64.77 48.57 -20.34
C THR A 1092 -64.32 49.83 -21.07
N GLU A 1093 -65.02 50.94 -20.81
CA GLU A 1093 -64.60 52.32 -21.11
C GLU A 1093 -63.34 52.71 -20.32
N PRO A 1094 -62.55 53.71 -20.79
CA PRO A 1094 -61.32 54.13 -20.12
C PRO A 1094 -61.59 55.04 -18.92
N PRO A 1095 -60.89 54.91 -17.79
CA PRO A 1095 -60.85 55.97 -16.78
C PRO A 1095 -59.58 56.82 -16.90
N GLU A 1096 -59.85 58.09 -17.16
CA GLU A 1096 -59.22 59.34 -16.70
C GLU A 1096 -57.74 59.40 -16.26
N VAL A 1097 -57.07 60.35 -16.91
CA VAL A 1097 -55.87 61.04 -16.48
C VAL A 1097 -56.07 61.67 -15.10
N THR A 1098 -55.23 61.33 -14.12
CA THR A 1098 -54.83 62.26 -13.06
C THR A 1098 -53.32 62.17 -12.82
N SER A 1099 -52.69 63.32 -12.97
CA SER A 1099 -51.29 63.59 -12.70
C SER A 1099 -50.99 63.66 -11.20
N THR A 1100 -49.92 63.02 -10.74
CA THR A 1100 -49.03 63.64 -9.76
C THR A 1100 -47.63 63.03 -9.83
N ILE A 1101 -46.67 63.94 -10.02
CA ILE A 1101 -45.22 63.76 -10.02
C ILE A 1101 -44.74 63.62 -8.56
N ILE A 1102 -43.71 62.80 -8.29
CA ILE A 1102 -42.47 63.16 -7.55
C ILE A 1102 -41.52 61.94 -7.48
N ASN A 1103 -40.24 62.25 -7.69
CA ASN A 1103 -39.02 61.43 -7.75
C ASN A 1103 -38.74 60.56 -6.51
N GLU A 1104 -37.97 59.48 -6.69
CA GLU A 1104 -36.59 59.34 -6.19
C GLU A 1104 -35.93 58.01 -6.63
N ALA A 1105 -34.61 57.97 -6.54
CA ALA A 1105 -33.68 57.22 -7.37
C ALA A 1105 -33.24 55.84 -6.81
N SER A 1106 -32.68 55.03 -7.72
CA SER A 1106 -31.60 54.06 -7.56
C SER A 1106 -31.43 53.31 -6.22
N ASN A 1107 -31.62 51.99 -6.27
CA ASN A 1107 -30.55 50.99 -6.16
C ASN A 1107 -30.97 49.67 -6.79
#